data_AF-A0A077M082-F1
#
_entry.id   AF-A0A077M082-F1
#
_cell.length_a   1.000
_cell.length_b   1.000
_cell.length_c   1.000
_cell.angle_alpha   90.00
_cell.angle_beta   90.00
_cell.angle_gamma   90.00
#
_symmetry.space_group_name_H-M   'P 1'
#
loop_
_entity.id
_entity.type
_entity.pdbx_description
1 polymer ?
#
loop_
_entity_poly.entity_id
_entity_poly.type
_entity_poly.pdbx_seq_one_letter_code
_entity_poly.pdbx_strand_id
1 'polypeptide(L)'
;MVDVIRKAARALRRAPAIERRARDRRRPVERDVVLYESSFGHGMACHPEAVFRAALAAPDLVHLRHVWVLDDPQRHPDVLAEFGSHPRVRFVRRDSAAYDRVLATAGVLVNNSTFPPQFVKRPEQVYLNTWHGTPLKVMGYDEPDPGVATRNVVRNFLMCDYLLSGSPWMTQRMYVSGYRLDNVCPALVIEEGGPRTDRQWLDGAGGEVARRLAAGGVSIPEGSRVVLVAPTWHGASFARPEDDLADLESQVAELSTRLGEGYCVLAKIHHTLAAGAASRAGLRGLLVPDSLPTGSALALADVLVTDYSSIFFDYLPLGRPVVFFTPDDDRYRADRGTYLAPSELPGPVVTTVEELAAVVRQAHSGGPGDPVVTHGEAVRDAARRFAPKDDGHAAERVVDIVLRGRHDGYAVAPLPRDGRRTMLLYLGGMRSNGITTAGLGLLRHIDRSRFDVTAFYREPESDDERANVRAIPGDIRRIPRIAGQPPRMGLWVDYRRLLSQGTAMGARGMRRMDVFFEQEWRRCVGDAAFDHIVDYSGYSPFWVFLLAQGRSTTRAVWLHNDLEADRMRMHGRQRANERSLRAVFTAYRLYDRLVSVSSALRDINAGKLAEFAPPEHYVSARNTIDAERVVRGAGEHDVVLPALPPGGRRFVSVGRISPEKNHERLIRAFAAVHAESPTTRLVIVGDGPLRGKVEALVAELGLDDAVTLTGLVRNPWGVMARCDVFVLSSDYEGQPMTILEARVLGLPIVTTAFGSVRGALGDDEGLIVGCDVEPLADGMRAALRGEVPAPPFDAMAYNESALAEFARAIGA
;
A
#
# COMPACT_ATOMS: atom_id res chain seq x y z
N MET A 1 -18.50 -8.43 -26.00
CA MET A 1 -19.91 -8.65 -25.56
C MET A 1 -20.00 -9.63 -24.38
N VAL A 2 -19.35 -10.80 -24.44
CA VAL A 2 -19.32 -11.80 -23.35
C VAL A 2 -18.80 -11.26 -22.01
N ASP A 3 -17.74 -10.47 -22.00
CA ASP A 3 -17.22 -9.87 -20.76
C ASP A 3 -18.11 -8.79 -20.14
N VAL A 4 -18.86 -8.06 -20.98
CA VAL A 4 -19.84 -7.08 -20.52
C VAL A 4 -21.02 -7.80 -19.85
N ILE A 5 -21.48 -8.89 -20.45
CA ILE A 5 -22.54 -9.75 -19.91
C ILE A 5 -22.07 -10.42 -18.61
N ARG A 6 -20.83 -10.94 -18.54
CA ARG A 6 -20.25 -11.51 -17.31
C ARG A 6 -20.12 -10.47 -16.20
N LYS A 7 -19.65 -9.25 -16.50
CA LYS A 7 -19.56 -8.15 -15.53
C LYS A 7 -20.94 -7.71 -15.03
N ALA A 8 -21.94 -7.61 -15.92
CA ALA A 8 -23.32 -7.29 -15.57
C ALA A 8 -23.97 -8.39 -14.70
N ALA A 9 -23.80 -9.67 -15.07
CA ALA A 9 -24.30 -10.80 -14.29
C ALA A 9 -23.66 -10.88 -12.89
N ARG A 10 -22.35 -10.62 -12.77
CA ARG A 10 -21.66 -10.53 -11.46
C ARG A 10 -22.19 -9.36 -10.61
N ALA A 11 -22.47 -8.21 -11.22
CA ALA A 11 -23.05 -7.06 -10.52
C ALA A 11 -24.48 -7.35 -10.02
N LEU A 12 -25.32 -7.97 -10.85
CA LEU A 12 -26.69 -8.38 -10.48
C LEU A 12 -26.70 -9.39 -9.34
N ARG A 13 -25.80 -10.39 -9.35
CA ARG A 13 -25.67 -11.37 -8.26
C ARG A 13 -25.27 -10.75 -6.92
N ARG A 14 -24.57 -9.60 -6.92
CA ARG A 14 -24.10 -8.90 -5.70
C ARG A 14 -25.08 -7.85 -5.18
N ALA A 15 -26.03 -7.39 -6.00
CA ALA A 15 -26.96 -6.33 -5.64
C ALA A 15 -27.77 -6.60 -4.36
N PRO A 16 -28.31 -7.82 -4.10
CA PRO A 16 -29.05 -8.08 -2.87
C PRO A 16 -28.19 -7.92 -1.60
N ALA A 17 -26.92 -8.35 -1.66
CA ALA A 17 -25.99 -8.20 -0.54
C ALA A 17 -25.61 -6.74 -0.31
N ILE A 18 -25.45 -5.96 -1.39
CA ILE A 18 -25.20 -4.52 -1.32
C ILE A 18 -26.37 -3.78 -0.67
N GLU A 19 -27.61 -4.01 -1.12
CA GLU A 19 -28.78 -3.35 -0.55
C GLU A 19 -29.04 -3.77 0.90
N ARG A 20 -28.79 -5.04 1.25
CA ARG A 20 -28.83 -5.50 2.64
C ARG A 20 -27.85 -4.72 3.52
N ARG A 21 -26.57 -4.66 3.15
CA ARG A 21 -25.55 -3.90 3.89
C ARG A 21 -25.91 -2.41 3.98
N ALA A 22 -26.42 -1.83 2.89
CA ALA A 22 -26.86 -0.44 2.86
C ALA A 22 -27.99 -0.16 3.85
N ARG A 23 -28.94 -1.11 4.00
CA ARG A 23 -30.02 -1.04 4.98
C ARG A 23 -29.49 -1.20 6.39
N ASP A 24 -28.60 -2.16 6.62
CA ASP A 24 -28.08 -2.44 7.95
C ASP A 24 -27.24 -1.27 8.50
N ARG A 25 -26.47 -0.58 7.64
CA ARG A 25 -25.75 0.67 8.00
C ARG A 25 -26.65 1.84 8.40
N ARG A 26 -27.93 1.82 8.02
CA ARG A 26 -28.91 2.87 8.39
C ARG A 26 -29.59 2.59 9.73
N ARG A 27 -29.41 1.40 10.30
CA ARG A 27 -29.92 1.08 11.63
C ARG A 27 -29.13 1.86 12.69
N PRO A 28 -29.72 2.17 13.85
CA PRO A 28 -28.98 2.75 14.96
C PRO A 28 -27.80 1.85 15.35
N VAL A 29 -26.69 2.47 15.79
CA VAL A 29 -25.61 1.73 16.46
C VAL A 29 -26.10 1.32 17.85
N GLU A 30 -25.99 0.03 18.15
CA GLU A 30 -26.29 -0.58 19.44
C GLU A 30 -25.06 -0.44 20.35
N ARG A 31 -25.03 0.60 21.18
CA ARG A 31 -23.88 0.94 22.03
C ARG A 31 -23.42 -0.20 22.94
N ASP A 32 -24.37 -0.97 23.46
CA ASP A 32 -24.09 -2.09 24.39
C ASP A 32 -23.73 -3.41 23.67
N VAL A 33 -23.46 -3.39 22.36
CA VAL A 33 -23.07 -4.59 21.61
C VAL A 33 -21.58 -4.54 21.29
N VAL A 34 -20.85 -5.55 21.72
CA VAL A 34 -19.43 -5.75 21.37
C VAL A 34 -19.30 -6.92 20.39
N LEU A 35 -18.73 -6.67 19.22
CA LEU A 35 -18.39 -7.68 18.22
C LEU A 35 -16.93 -8.09 18.35
N TYR A 36 -16.67 -9.39 18.46
CA TYR A 36 -15.34 -9.97 18.53
C TYR A 36 -15.08 -10.86 17.31
N GLU A 37 -13.94 -10.66 16.65
CA GLU A 37 -13.46 -11.51 15.55
C GLU A 37 -11.95 -11.76 15.72
N SER A 38 -11.54 -13.03 15.75
CA SER A 38 -10.13 -13.41 15.70
C SER A 38 -9.82 -14.24 14.46
N SER A 39 -8.70 -13.91 13.80
CA SER A 39 -8.13 -14.64 12.67
C SER A 39 -9.18 -14.97 11.60
N PHE A 40 -9.92 -13.95 11.15
CA PHE A 40 -11.01 -14.10 10.17
C PHE A 40 -12.09 -15.10 10.60
N GLY A 41 -12.40 -15.16 11.89
CA GLY A 41 -13.42 -16.03 12.46
C GLY A 41 -12.98 -17.48 12.65
N HIS A 42 -11.70 -17.83 12.50
CA HIS A 42 -11.23 -19.21 12.68
C HIS A 42 -11.43 -19.79 14.09
N GLY A 43 -11.84 -18.98 15.06
CA GLY A 43 -12.18 -19.43 16.39
C GLY A 43 -12.29 -18.28 17.37
N MET A 44 -12.57 -18.62 18.62
CA MET A 44 -12.51 -17.71 19.75
C MET A 44 -11.13 -17.87 20.43
N ALA A 45 -10.19 -17.01 20.07
CA ALA A 45 -8.79 -17.10 20.51
C ALA A 45 -8.08 -15.73 20.53
N CYS A 46 -6.81 -15.73 20.96
CA CYS A 46 -5.91 -14.56 20.94
C CYS A 46 -6.43 -13.41 21.85
N HIS A 47 -5.95 -12.18 21.63
CA HIS A 47 -6.30 -11.02 22.47
C HIS A 47 -7.82 -10.73 22.52
N PRO A 48 -8.60 -10.84 21.42
CA PRO A 48 -10.04 -10.63 21.47
C PRO A 48 -10.76 -11.56 22.46
N GLU A 49 -10.25 -12.79 22.61
CA GLU A 49 -10.81 -13.79 23.53
C GLU A 49 -10.62 -13.41 25.00
N ALA A 50 -9.40 -12.99 25.34
CA ALA A 50 -9.09 -12.53 26.68
C ALA A 50 -9.87 -11.26 27.04
N VAL A 51 -9.92 -10.28 26.12
CA VAL A 51 -10.73 -9.05 26.29
C VAL A 51 -12.20 -9.39 26.49
N PHE A 52 -12.75 -10.31 25.69
CA PHE A 52 -14.13 -10.77 25.85
C PHE A 52 -14.39 -11.37 27.24
N ARG A 53 -13.50 -12.23 27.75
CA ARG A 53 -13.69 -12.87 29.05
C ARG A 53 -13.59 -11.89 30.20
N ALA A 54 -12.61 -10.98 30.16
CA ALA A 54 -12.50 -9.91 31.14
C ALA A 54 -13.77 -9.04 31.14
N ALA A 55 -14.27 -8.66 29.96
CA ALA A 55 -15.51 -7.89 29.83
C ALA A 55 -16.76 -8.66 30.28
N LEU A 56 -16.82 -9.97 29.99
CA LEU A 56 -17.95 -10.81 30.39
C LEU A 56 -17.98 -11.00 31.91
N ALA A 57 -16.83 -11.15 32.56
CA ALA A 57 -16.71 -11.35 34.00
C ALA A 57 -16.91 -10.05 34.82
N ALA A 58 -16.70 -8.89 34.21
CA ALA A 58 -16.81 -7.59 34.87
C ALA A 58 -18.26 -7.27 35.35
N PRO A 59 -18.49 -7.08 36.67
CA PRO A 59 -19.83 -6.87 37.21
C PRO A 59 -20.54 -5.60 36.75
N ASP A 60 -19.79 -4.53 36.46
CA ASP A 60 -20.30 -3.25 35.96
C ASP A 60 -20.62 -3.30 34.45
N LEU A 61 -20.08 -4.28 33.72
CA LEU A 61 -20.28 -4.45 32.28
C LEU A 61 -21.36 -5.49 31.93
N VAL A 62 -22.20 -5.88 32.90
CA VAL A 62 -23.31 -6.84 32.68
C VAL A 62 -24.35 -6.39 31.66
N HIS A 63 -24.42 -5.08 31.40
CA HIS A 63 -25.29 -4.49 30.37
C HIS A 63 -24.82 -4.83 28.93
N LEU A 64 -23.55 -5.23 28.76
CA LEU A 64 -23.00 -5.55 27.44
C LEU A 64 -23.51 -6.90 26.92
N ARG A 65 -23.81 -6.90 25.62
CA ARG A 65 -24.13 -8.08 24.81
C ARG A 65 -22.94 -8.37 23.91
N HIS A 66 -22.50 -9.61 23.89
CA HIS A 66 -21.29 -10.02 23.20
C HIS A 66 -21.64 -10.87 21.99
N VAL A 67 -21.09 -10.51 20.83
CA VAL A 67 -21.26 -11.24 19.59
C VAL A 67 -19.91 -11.75 19.11
N TRP A 68 -19.78 -13.05 18.94
CA TRP A 68 -18.58 -13.70 18.41
C TRP A 68 -18.75 -14.12 16.95
N VAL A 69 -17.74 -13.85 16.13
CA VAL A 69 -17.69 -14.25 14.73
C VAL A 69 -16.93 -15.56 14.61
N LEU A 70 -17.57 -16.57 14.01
CA LEU A 70 -16.97 -17.86 13.68
C LEU A 70 -17.12 -18.14 12.17
N ASP A 71 -16.13 -18.77 11.54
CA ASP A 71 -16.20 -19.18 10.13
C ASP A 71 -17.22 -20.31 9.94
N ASP A 72 -17.24 -21.25 10.88
CA ASP A 72 -18.17 -22.36 11.01
C ASP A 72 -18.35 -22.76 12.49
N PRO A 73 -19.48 -22.41 13.12
CA PRO A 73 -19.75 -22.76 14.52
C PRO A 73 -19.65 -24.26 14.82
N GLN A 74 -19.93 -25.14 13.85
CA GLN A 74 -19.88 -26.60 14.05
C GLN A 74 -18.46 -27.12 14.31
N ARG A 75 -17.42 -26.36 13.92
CA ARG A 75 -16.01 -26.68 14.18
C ARG A 75 -15.55 -26.30 15.59
N HIS A 76 -16.40 -25.65 16.38
CA HIS A 76 -16.07 -25.16 17.72
C HIS A 76 -17.06 -25.65 18.78
N PRO A 77 -17.27 -26.97 18.91
CA PRO A 77 -18.24 -27.53 19.86
C PRO A 77 -17.93 -27.13 21.32
N ASP A 78 -16.66 -27.04 21.68
CA ASP A 78 -16.22 -26.65 23.03
C ASP A 78 -16.66 -25.23 23.39
N VAL A 79 -16.50 -24.30 22.45
CA VAL A 79 -16.91 -22.89 22.61
C VAL A 79 -18.43 -22.78 22.72
N LEU A 80 -19.16 -23.57 21.94
CA LEU A 80 -20.62 -23.63 22.01
C LEU A 80 -21.11 -24.28 23.31
N ALA A 81 -20.41 -25.29 23.82
CA ALA A 81 -20.71 -25.90 25.11
C ALA A 81 -20.47 -24.91 26.26
N GLU A 82 -19.39 -24.14 26.20
CA GLU A 82 -19.03 -23.17 27.24
C GLU A 82 -19.95 -21.93 27.25
N PHE A 83 -20.28 -21.37 26.08
CA PHE A 83 -20.97 -20.07 25.99
C PHE A 83 -22.29 -20.08 25.23
N GLY A 84 -22.65 -21.17 24.56
CA GLY A 84 -23.83 -21.22 23.68
C GLY A 84 -25.16 -21.00 24.41
N SER A 85 -25.22 -21.30 25.71
CA SER A 85 -26.39 -21.05 26.57
C SER A 85 -26.31 -19.74 27.37
N HIS A 86 -25.18 -19.01 27.30
CA HIS A 86 -24.99 -17.81 28.10
C HIS A 86 -25.89 -16.67 27.57
N PRO A 87 -26.73 -16.01 28.41
CA PRO A 87 -27.77 -15.09 27.96
C PRO A 87 -27.25 -13.82 27.26
N ARG A 88 -25.99 -13.46 27.52
CA ARG A 88 -25.31 -12.30 26.93
C ARG A 88 -24.40 -12.63 25.74
N VAL A 89 -24.29 -13.89 25.32
CA VAL A 89 -23.34 -14.30 24.25
C VAL A 89 -24.11 -14.84 23.05
N ARG A 90 -23.71 -14.40 21.86
CA ARG A 90 -24.26 -14.87 20.59
C ARG A 90 -23.16 -15.14 19.58
N PHE A 91 -23.34 -16.18 18.77
CA PHE A 91 -22.44 -16.49 17.66
C PHE A 91 -23.07 -16.07 16.32
N VAL A 92 -22.24 -15.56 15.41
CA VAL A 92 -22.62 -15.29 14.02
C VAL A 92 -21.59 -15.89 13.07
N ARG A 93 -22.08 -16.45 11.96
CA ARG A 93 -21.20 -16.99 10.92
C ARG A 93 -20.58 -15.86 10.10
N ARG A 94 -19.28 -15.89 9.87
CA ARG A 94 -18.57 -14.93 9.02
C ARG A 94 -19.18 -14.89 7.61
N ASP A 95 -19.17 -13.71 6.99
CA ASP A 95 -19.76 -13.42 5.67
C ASP A 95 -21.29 -13.69 5.54
N SER A 96 -21.98 -14.01 6.64
CA SER A 96 -23.43 -14.14 6.66
C SER A 96 -24.15 -12.79 6.71
N ALA A 97 -25.45 -12.79 6.42
CA ALA A 97 -26.31 -11.61 6.60
C ALA A 97 -26.34 -11.12 8.07
N ALA A 98 -26.23 -12.03 9.04
CA ALA A 98 -26.18 -11.67 10.44
C ALA A 98 -24.85 -10.97 10.79
N TYR A 99 -23.73 -11.45 10.24
CA TYR A 99 -22.41 -10.83 10.37
C TYR A 99 -22.40 -9.41 9.79
N ASP A 100 -22.84 -9.24 8.54
CA ASP A 100 -22.95 -7.91 7.90
C ASP A 100 -23.76 -6.93 8.77
N ARG A 101 -24.85 -7.41 9.39
CA ARG A 101 -25.71 -6.60 10.24
C ARG A 101 -25.01 -6.18 11.52
N VAL A 102 -24.44 -7.13 12.27
CA VAL A 102 -23.78 -6.82 13.55
C VAL A 102 -22.55 -5.95 13.31
N LEU A 103 -21.76 -6.21 12.27
CA LEU A 103 -20.61 -5.37 11.92
C LEU A 103 -21.02 -3.90 11.64
N ALA A 104 -22.21 -3.69 11.10
CA ALA A 104 -22.75 -2.35 10.81
C ALA A 104 -23.43 -1.66 12.02
N THR A 105 -23.79 -2.41 13.07
CA THR A 105 -24.58 -1.90 14.20
C THR A 105 -23.92 -2.05 15.56
N ALA A 106 -22.90 -2.88 15.76
CA ALA A 106 -22.24 -3.01 17.05
C ALA A 106 -21.54 -1.71 17.47
N GLY A 107 -21.68 -1.34 18.75
CA GLY A 107 -21.06 -0.16 19.34
C GLY A 107 -19.55 -0.29 19.46
N VAL A 108 -19.05 -1.48 19.77
CA VAL A 108 -17.62 -1.76 19.88
C VAL A 108 -17.24 -2.93 18.97
N LEU A 109 -16.12 -2.81 18.27
CA LEU A 109 -15.54 -3.79 17.36
C LEU A 109 -14.15 -4.16 17.89
N VAL A 110 -13.90 -5.45 18.08
CA VAL A 110 -12.61 -5.99 18.54
C VAL A 110 -12.12 -7.00 17.50
N ASN A 111 -10.96 -6.74 16.89
CA ASN A 111 -10.39 -7.61 15.86
C ASN A 111 -8.87 -7.72 15.98
N ASN A 112 -8.28 -8.89 15.77
CA ASN A 112 -6.82 -9.12 15.81
C ASN A 112 -6.15 -9.15 14.42
N SER A 113 -6.94 -8.93 13.38
CA SER A 113 -6.59 -9.06 11.97
C SER A 113 -7.15 -7.86 11.20
N THR A 114 -8.04 -8.06 10.23
CA THR A 114 -8.68 -6.98 9.46
C THR A 114 -10.13 -7.32 9.12
N PHE A 115 -10.99 -6.30 9.05
CA PHE A 115 -12.32 -6.48 8.49
C PHE A 115 -12.30 -6.48 6.94
N PRO A 116 -13.31 -7.09 6.29
CA PRO A 116 -13.36 -7.23 4.83
C PRO A 116 -13.32 -5.91 4.04
N PRO A 117 -12.88 -5.90 2.76
CA PRO A 117 -12.79 -4.72 1.86
C PRO A 117 -14.00 -3.79 1.81
N GLN A 118 -15.21 -4.32 2.02
CA GLN A 118 -16.45 -3.55 2.05
C GLN A 118 -16.72 -2.84 3.38
N PHE A 119 -16.05 -3.21 4.47
CA PHE A 119 -16.22 -2.58 5.78
C PHE A 119 -15.85 -1.10 5.74
N VAL A 120 -16.69 -0.29 6.38
CA VAL A 120 -16.51 1.14 6.61
C VAL A 120 -16.98 1.37 8.04
N LYS A 121 -16.07 1.78 8.91
CA LYS A 121 -16.41 2.15 10.28
C LYS A 121 -17.35 3.35 10.27
N ARG A 122 -18.32 3.35 11.18
CA ARG A 122 -19.17 4.51 11.44
C ARG A 122 -18.62 5.36 12.60
N PRO A 123 -18.82 6.68 12.60
CA PRO A 123 -18.34 7.56 13.68
C PRO A 123 -18.81 7.16 15.09
N GLU A 124 -19.96 6.50 15.19
CA GLU A 124 -20.52 6.07 16.47
C GLU A 124 -19.92 4.74 16.99
N GLN A 125 -19.12 4.05 16.19
CA GLN A 125 -18.48 2.78 16.60
C GLN A 125 -17.11 3.04 17.18
N VAL A 126 -16.71 2.22 18.16
CA VAL A 126 -15.33 2.12 18.65
C VAL A 126 -14.69 0.88 18.02
N TYR A 127 -13.49 1.01 17.45
CA TYR A 127 -12.74 -0.08 16.85
C TYR A 127 -11.37 -0.22 17.50
N LEU A 128 -11.21 -1.33 18.23
CA LEU A 128 -9.94 -1.84 18.72
C LEU A 128 -9.38 -2.88 17.74
N ASN A 129 -8.21 -2.60 17.16
CA ASN A 129 -7.40 -3.61 16.50
C ASN A 129 -6.29 -4.08 17.44
N THR A 130 -6.36 -5.33 17.86
CA THR A 130 -5.39 -5.87 18.83
C THR A 130 -4.09 -6.34 18.18
N TRP A 131 -4.08 -6.45 16.85
CA TRP A 131 -3.16 -7.32 16.12
C TRP A 131 -3.03 -8.70 16.79
N HIS A 132 -1.99 -9.47 16.47
CA HIS A 132 -1.78 -10.83 16.97
C HIS A 132 -0.36 -11.02 17.53
N GLY A 133 0.15 -9.98 18.22
CA GLY A 133 1.40 -10.01 18.98
C GLY A 133 2.59 -9.32 18.32
N THR A 134 3.71 -9.28 19.04
CA THR A 134 4.95 -8.63 18.62
C THR A 134 5.52 -9.28 17.35
N PRO A 135 5.78 -8.53 16.27
CA PRO A 135 6.29 -9.11 15.03
C PRO A 135 7.78 -9.42 15.14
N LEU A 136 8.18 -10.64 14.77
CA LEU A 136 9.58 -10.97 14.49
C LEU A 136 9.94 -10.68 13.03
N LYS A 137 9.03 -11.02 12.12
CA LYS A 137 9.20 -10.81 10.67
C LYS A 137 9.00 -9.34 10.35
N VAL A 138 9.68 -8.86 9.30
CA VAL A 138 9.41 -7.52 8.78
C VAL A 138 7.94 -7.42 8.32
N MET A 139 7.33 -6.26 8.50
CA MET A 139 5.91 -6.06 8.28
C MET A 139 5.66 -4.79 7.48
N GLY A 140 4.59 -4.79 6.68
CA GLY A 140 4.17 -3.59 5.96
C GLY A 140 5.22 -3.20 4.93
N TYR A 141 5.59 -1.93 4.86
CA TYR A 141 6.54 -1.39 3.89
C TYR A 141 7.99 -1.85 4.07
N ASP A 142 8.31 -2.49 5.19
CA ASP A 142 9.63 -3.12 5.43
C ASP A 142 9.75 -4.49 4.72
N GLU A 143 8.64 -5.03 4.17
CA GLU A 143 8.66 -6.24 3.34
C GLU A 143 9.28 -5.98 1.95
N PRO A 144 9.95 -6.96 1.32
CA PRO A 144 10.57 -6.80 0.00
C PRO A 144 9.58 -6.42 -1.13
N ASP A 145 8.33 -6.87 -1.05
CA ASP A 145 7.23 -6.45 -1.95
C ASP A 145 5.94 -6.22 -1.15
N PRO A 146 5.80 -5.07 -0.47
CA PRO A 146 4.64 -4.80 0.39
C PRO A 146 3.33 -4.73 -0.42
N GLY A 147 3.47 -4.54 -1.75
CA GLY A 147 2.48 -4.76 -2.79
C GLY A 147 1.02 -4.56 -2.40
N VAL A 148 0.23 -5.57 -2.72
CA VAL A 148 -1.24 -5.61 -2.53
C VAL A 148 -1.62 -6.16 -1.15
N ALA A 149 -0.69 -6.77 -0.41
CA ALA A 149 -0.97 -7.44 0.86
C ALA A 149 -1.27 -6.43 1.99
N THR A 150 -0.51 -5.34 2.06
CA THR A 150 -0.61 -4.33 3.14
C THR A 150 -1.87 -3.46 3.08
N ARG A 151 -2.55 -3.39 1.93
CA ARG A 151 -3.63 -2.42 1.67
C ARG A 151 -4.84 -2.53 2.59
N ASN A 152 -5.28 -3.76 2.89
CA ASN A 152 -6.43 -3.97 3.77
C ASN A 152 -6.05 -3.72 5.22
N VAL A 153 -4.77 -3.94 5.56
CA VAL A 153 -4.22 -3.69 6.89
C VAL A 153 -4.20 -2.18 7.16
N VAL A 154 -3.53 -1.39 6.31
CA VAL A 154 -3.38 0.06 6.51
C VAL A 154 -4.73 0.75 6.63
N ARG A 155 -5.69 0.48 5.74
CA ARG A 155 -7.00 1.12 5.84
C ARG A 155 -7.76 0.74 7.11
N ASN A 156 -7.59 -0.49 7.63
CA ASN A 156 -8.21 -0.88 8.90
C ASN A 156 -7.56 -0.14 10.06
N PHE A 157 -6.23 -0.01 10.09
CA PHE A 157 -5.54 0.80 11.09
C PHE A 157 -5.97 2.26 11.07
N LEU A 158 -6.09 2.88 9.89
CA LEU A 158 -6.57 4.26 9.77
C LEU A 158 -8.05 4.44 10.18
N MET A 159 -8.82 3.35 10.26
CA MET A 159 -10.19 3.34 10.81
C MET A 159 -10.23 3.07 12.32
N CYS A 160 -9.14 2.68 12.98
CA CYS A 160 -9.16 2.31 14.40
C CYS A 160 -9.28 3.53 15.32
N ASP A 161 -9.91 3.35 16.48
CA ASP A 161 -9.76 4.26 17.62
C ASP A 161 -8.60 3.82 18.50
N TYR A 162 -8.38 2.50 18.59
CA TYR A 162 -7.33 1.90 19.42
C TYR A 162 -6.53 0.86 18.63
N LEU A 163 -5.21 0.92 18.77
CA LEU A 163 -4.25 -0.09 18.34
C LEU A 163 -3.60 -0.69 19.58
N LEU A 164 -3.65 -2.01 19.76
CA LEU A 164 -2.93 -2.65 20.85
C LEU A 164 -1.46 -2.89 20.47
N SER A 165 -0.57 -2.59 21.40
CA SER A 165 0.85 -2.89 21.28
C SER A 165 1.34 -3.59 22.55
N GLY A 166 2.08 -4.69 22.39
CA GLY A 166 2.66 -5.41 23.54
C GLY A 166 3.78 -4.63 24.24
N SER A 167 4.41 -3.67 23.54
CA SER A 167 5.53 -2.89 24.05
C SER A 167 5.80 -1.62 23.23
N PRO A 168 6.53 -0.64 23.79
CA PRO A 168 7.05 0.50 23.01
C PRO A 168 7.84 0.06 21.77
N TRP A 169 8.54 -1.07 21.84
CA TRP A 169 9.28 -1.62 20.71
C TRP A 169 8.35 -2.02 19.56
N MET A 170 7.25 -2.73 19.85
CA MET A 170 6.26 -3.10 18.84
C MET A 170 5.63 -1.85 18.22
N THR A 171 5.33 -0.82 19.01
CA THR A 171 4.80 0.45 18.52
C THR A 171 5.74 1.09 17.49
N GLN A 172 7.02 1.21 17.85
CA GLN A 172 8.02 1.83 16.99
C GLN A 172 8.31 1.00 15.74
N ARG A 173 8.44 -0.33 15.86
CA ARG A 173 8.78 -1.17 14.71
C ARG A 173 7.60 -1.45 13.80
N MET A 174 6.46 -1.82 14.36
CA MET A 174 5.30 -2.22 13.55
C MET A 174 4.54 -1.00 13.06
N TYR A 175 4.06 -0.14 13.97
CA TYR A 175 3.16 0.94 13.60
C TYR A 175 3.89 2.13 12.99
N VAL A 176 5.02 2.56 13.58
CA VAL A 176 5.79 3.72 13.08
C VAL A 176 6.67 3.34 11.89
N SER A 177 7.57 2.35 11.99
CA SER A 177 8.46 2.00 10.87
C SER A 177 7.75 1.20 9.78
N GLY A 178 7.24 0.01 10.12
CA GLY A 178 6.73 -0.94 9.15
C GLY A 178 5.49 -0.46 8.41
N TYR A 179 4.49 0.08 9.11
CA TYR A 179 3.26 0.59 8.50
C TYR A 179 3.21 2.11 8.32
N ARG A 180 4.21 2.86 8.81
CA ARG A 180 4.32 4.33 8.66
C ARG A 180 3.07 5.07 9.08
N LEU A 181 2.50 4.69 10.21
CA LEU A 181 1.25 5.26 10.70
C LEU A 181 1.45 6.57 11.47
N ASP A 182 2.70 6.91 11.81
CA ASP A 182 3.09 8.20 12.38
C ASP A 182 2.53 9.36 11.55
N ASN A 183 2.29 10.49 12.22
CA ASN A 183 1.70 11.71 11.65
C ASN A 183 0.24 11.60 11.16
N VAL A 184 -0.18 10.48 10.54
CA VAL A 184 -1.47 10.36 9.81
C VAL A 184 -2.54 9.52 10.49
N CYS A 185 -2.16 8.55 11.31
CA CYS A 185 -3.13 7.65 11.95
C CYS A 185 -3.79 8.34 13.15
N PRO A 186 -5.13 8.33 13.24
CA PRO A 186 -5.86 8.99 14.33
C PRO A 186 -5.96 8.13 15.60
N ALA A 187 -5.57 6.85 15.55
CA ALA A 187 -5.76 5.91 16.65
C ALA A 187 -4.84 6.21 17.85
N LEU A 188 -5.32 5.89 19.05
CA LEU A 188 -4.50 5.79 20.26
C LEU A 188 -3.86 4.40 20.31
N VAL A 189 -2.58 4.33 20.67
CA VAL A 189 -1.86 3.09 20.90
C VAL A 189 -1.94 2.74 22.38
N ILE A 190 -2.34 1.52 22.69
CA ILE A 190 -2.40 0.95 24.03
C ILE A 190 -1.16 0.11 24.24
N GLU A 191 -0.28 0.52 25.15
CA GLU A 191 0.94 -0.19 25.55
C GLU A 191 0.76 -0.79 26.96
N GLU A 192 -0.25 -1.65 27.12
CA GLU A 192 -0.66 -2.26 28.39
C GLU A 192 -0.44 -3.78 28.48
N GLY A 193 0.42 -4.30 27.60
CA GLY A 193 0.70 -5.72 27.47
C GLY A 193 -0.30 -6.45 26.56
N GLY A 194 -0.09 -7.74 26.36
CA GLY A 194 -0.89 -8.57 25.46
C GLY A 194 -1.96 -9.39 26.20
N PRO A 195 -3.28 -9.07 26.09
CA PRO A 195 -4.34 -9.82 26.79
C PRO A 195 -4.30 -11.36 26.67
N ARG A 196 -3.79 -11.90 25.55
CA ARG A 196 -3.73 -13.35 25.34
C ARG A 196 -2.74 -14.06 26.27
N THR A 197 -1.75 -13.35 26.82
CA THR A 197 -0.74 -13.91 27.70
C THR A 197 -1.24 -14.04 29.14
N ASP A 198 -2.32 -13.34 29.52
CA ASP A 198 -2.94 -13.45 30.85
C ASP A 198 -3.28 -14.89 31.25
N ARG A 199 -3.60 -15.74 30.27
CA ARG A 199 -3.87 -17.18 30.48
C ARG A 199 -2.72 -17.97 31.09
N GLN A 200 -1.51 -17.43 31.04
CA GLN A 200 -0.32 -18.06 31.62
C GLN A 200 -0.30 -17.99 33.15
N TRP A 201 -1.08 -17.06 33.72
CA TRP A 201 -1.08 -16.73 35.15
C TRP A 201 -2.31 -17.27 35.90
N LEU A 202 -3.16 -18.04 35.23
CA LEU A 202 -4.36 -18.60 35.84
C LEU A 202 -4.02 -19.80 36.74
N ASP A 203 -4.41 -19.71 38.00
CA ASP A 203 -4.27 -20.80 38.97
C ASP A 203 -4.97 -22.08 38.48
N GLY A 204 -4.27 -23.22 38.61
CA GLY A 204 -4.80 -24.52 38.20
C GLY A 204 -4.89 -24.75 36.68
N ALA A 205 -4.44 -23.80 35.85
CA ALA A 205 -4.45 -23.93 34.38
C ALA A 205 -3.73 -25.20 33.91
N GLY A 206 -2.62 -25.60 34.56
CA GLY A 206 -1.87 -26.79 34.17
C GLY A 206 -2.70 -28.07 34.22
N GLY A 207 -3.54 -28.24 35.25
CA GLY A 207 -4.43 -29.40 35.37
C GLY A 207 -5.56 -29.40 34.33
N GLU A 208 -6.15 -28.25 34.04
CA GLU A 208 -7.16 -28.11 32.98
C GLU A 208 -6.57 -28.37 31.59
N VAL A 209 -5.38 -27.85 31.32
CA VAL A 209 -4.70 -28.07 30.05
C VAL A 209 -4.34 -29.54 29.87
N ALA A 210 -3.78 -30.19 30.91
CA ALA A 210 -3.48 -31.61 30.88
C ALA A 210 -4.73 -32.47 30.62
N ARG A 211 -5.88 -32.12 31.22
CA ARG A 211 -7.16 -32.80 30.93
C ARG A 211 -7.60 -32.62 29.48
N ARG A 212 -7.47 -31.42 28.92
CA ARG A 212 -7.83 -31.16 27.51
C ARG A 212 -6.90 -31.87 26.53
N LEU A 213 -5.61 -31.94 26.84
CA LEU A 213 -4.64 -32.74 26.08
C LEU A 213 -5.00 -34.22 26.14
N ALA A 214 -5.32 -34.76 27.31
CA ALA A 214 -5.72 -36.15 27.48
C ALA A 214 -7.01 -36.48 26.69
N ALA A 215 -8.01 -35.58 26.70
CA ALA A 215 -9.21 -35.71 25.89
C ALA A 215 -8.91 -35.71 24.38
N GLY A 216 -7.84 -35.02 23.96
CA GLY A 216 -7.32 -35.03 22.60
C GLY A 216 -6.41 -36.21 22.26
N GLY A 217 -6.20 -37.15 23.18
CA GLY A 217 -5.32 -38.31 22.99
C GLY A 217 -3.84 -38.07 23.28
N VAL A 218 -3.50 -36.96 23.95
CA VAL A 218 -2.14 -36.58 24.34
C VAL A 218 -1.97 -36.76 25.84
N SER A 219 -1.10 -37.69 26.25
CA SER A 219 -0.79 -37.94 27.66
C SER A 219 0.52 -37.25 28.05
N ILE A 220 0.53 -36.56 29.18
CA ILE A 220 1.74 -36.03 29.80
C ILE A 220 2.10 -36.97 30.98
N PRO A 221 3.19 -37.75 30.89
CA PRO A 221 3.62 -38.59 31.99
C PRO A 221 3.90 -37.78 33.26
N GLU A 222 3.53 -38.33 34.42
CA GLU A 222 3.77 -37.68 35.70
C GLU A 222 5.28 -37.46 35.93
N GLY A 223 5.64 -36.25 36.39
CA GLY A 223 7.03 -35.87 36.63
C GLY A 223 7.87 -35.60 35.38
N SER A 224 7.30 -35.71 34.17
CA SER A 224 8.01 -35.37 32.93
C SER A 224 8.13 -33.86 32.74
N ARG A 225 9.27 -33.42 32.18
CA ARG A 225 9.48 -32.04 31.72
C ARG A 225 8.84 -31.85 30.35
N VAL A 226 8.02 -30.82 30.19
CA VAL A 226 7.31 -30.54 28.94
C VAL A 226 8.16 -29.68 28.03
N VAL A 227 8.45 -30.19 26.84
CA VAL A 227 9.14 -29.47 25.76
C VAL A 227 8.11 -29.14 24.69
N LEU A 228 7.81 -27.86 24.52
CA LEU A 228 6.85 -27.42 23.50
C LEU A 228 7.58 -26.97 22.24
N VAL A 229 7.38 -27.72 21.16
CA VAL A 229 7.92 -27.42 19.82
C VAL A 229 6.87 -26.63 19.04
N ALA A 230 7.20 -25.39 18.66
CA ALA A 230 6.31 -24.46 17.98
C ALA A 230 6.99 -23.81 16.76
N PRO A 231 7.14 -24.54 15.64
CA PRO A 231 7.83 -24.07 14.46
C PRO A 231 6.96 -23.12 13.63
N THR A 232 7.61 -22.34 12.77
CA THR A 232 7.00 -21.46 11.80
C THR A 232 6.71 -22.22 10.52
N TRP A 233 5.64 -21.83 9.83
CA TRP A 233 5.36 -22.37 8.50
C TRP A 233 6.12 -21.63 7.39
N HIS A 234 6.78 -22.38 6.50
CA HIS A 234 7.56 -21.88 5.36
C HIS A 234 6.67 -21.71 4.12
N GLY A 235 5.85 -20.66 4.12
CA GLY A 235 4.86 -20.38 3.07
C GLY A 235 5.35 -19.97 1.67
N ALA A 236 6.50 -20.46 1.20
CA ALA A 236 6.89 -20.37 -0.21
C ALA A 236 6.17 -21.43 -1.08
N SER A 237 5.68 -22.52 -0.48
CA SER A 237 4.97 -23.58 -1.20
C SER A 237 3.56 -23.81 -0.64
N PHE A 238 2.60 -23.01 -1.11
CA PHE A 238 1.19 -23.44 -1.08
C PHE A 238 0.95 -24.73 -1.87
N ALA A 239 1.94 -25.18 -2.66
CA ALA A 239 1.88 -26.37 -3.48
C ALA A 239 2.25 -27.67 -2.74
N ARG A 240 2.96 -27.60 -1.59
CA ARG A 240 3.43 -28.79 -0.84
C ARG A 240 3.46 -28.61 0.70
N PRO A 241 2.30 -28.42 1.36
CA PRO A 241 2.21 -28.42 2.83
C PRO A 241 2.65 -29.74 3.49
N GLU A 242 2.73 -30.82 2.71
CA GLU A 242 3.01 -32.17 3.18
C GLU A 242 4.50 -32.40 3.50
N ASP A 243 5.40 -31.72 2.79
CA ASP A 243 6.86 -31.84 2.98
C ASP A 243 7.27 -31.23 4.35
N ASP A 244 6.78 -30.02 4.68
CA ASP A 244 7.03 -29.35 5.96
C ASP A 244 6.55 -30.20 7.17
N LEU A 245 5.41 -30.89 7.03
CA LEU A 245 4.84 -31.72 8.08
C LEU A 245 5.60 -33.04 8.27
N ALA A 246 6.19 -33.58 7.21
CA ALA A 246 7.04 -34.77 7.27
C ALA A 246 8.36 -34.48 7.98
N ASP A 247 8.98 -33.33 7.67
CA ASP A 247 10.20 -32.87 8.33
C ASP A 247 9.96 -32.63 9.82
N LEU A 248 8.85 -31.96 10.17
CA LEU A 248 8.46 -31.73 11.56
C LEU A 248 8.23 -33.06 12.32
N GLU A 249 7.53 -34.02 11.71
CA GLU A 249 7.30 -35.34 12.31
C GLU A 249 8.63 -36.06 12.58
N SER A 250 9.56 -36.03 11.63
CA SER A 250 10.89 -36.62 11.79
C SER A 250 11.68 -35.95 12.93
N GLN A 251 11.72 -34.62 12.95
CA GLN A 251 12.44 -33.85 13.95
C GLN A 251 11.89 -34.05 15.37
N VAL A 252 10.57 -34.04 15.53
CA VAL A 252 9.92 -34.26 16.83
C VAL A 252 10.12 -35.71 17.31
N ALA A 253 10.07 -36.70 16.41
CA ALA A 253 10.33 -38.09 16.74
C ALA A 253 11.79 -38.32 17.18
N GLU A 254 12.74 -37.77 16.43
CA GLU A 254 14.17 -37.83 16.77
C GLU A 254 14.46 -37.13 18.11
N LEU A 255 13.91 -35.93 18.32
CA LEU A 255 14.06 -35.19 19.58
C LEU A 255 13.52 -36.00 20.76
N SER A 256 12.33 -36.60 20.61
CA SER A 256 11.70 -37.42 21.66
C SER A 256 12.57 -38.63 22.01
N THR A 257 13.12 -39.32 20.99
CA THR A 257 14.00 -40.47 21.17
C THR A 257 15.30 -40.07 21.87
N ARG A 258 15.90 -38.93 21.49
CA ARG A 258 17.13 -38.46 22.12
C ARG A 258 16.88 -38.05 23.58
N LEU A 259 15.82 -37.30 23.88
CA LEU A 259 15.56 -36.84 25.26
C LEU A 259 15.29 -38.00 26.22
N GLY A 260 14.62 -39.06 25.76
CA GLY A 260 14.39 -40.27 26.54
C GLY A 260 13.37 -40.09 27.68
N GLU A 261 13.41 -40.99 28.64
CA GLU A 261 12.50 -41.00 29.79
C GLU A 261 12.70 -39.76 30.67
N GLY A 262 11.60 -39.09 31.05
CA GLY A 262 11.62 -37.84 31.83
C GLY A 262 11.27 -36.58 31.04
N TYR A 263 11.08 -36.67 29.73
CA TYR A 263 10.62 -35.56 28.88
C TYR A 263 9.32 -35.91 28.14
N CYS A 264 8.46 -34.92 27.94
CA CYS A 264 7.26 -35.00 27.11
C CYS A 264 7.36 -33.92 26.02
N VAL A 265 7.53 -34.35 24.76
CA VAL A 265 7.62 -33.43 23.62
C VAL A 265 6.22 -33.22 23.05
N LEU A 266 5.76 -31.97 23.04
CA LEU A 266 4.49 -31.55 22.47
C LEU A 266 4.72 -30.64 21.26
N ALA A 267 3.84 -30.70 20.27
CA ALA A 267 3.93 -29.86 19.07
C ALA A 267 2.73 -28.91 18.97
N LYS A 268 2.97 -27.58 18.95
CA LYS A 268 1.95 -26.56 18.66
C LYS A 268 2.18 -26.00 17.26
N ILE A 269 1.26 -26.33 16.36
CA ILE A 269 1.34 -25.96 14.95
C ILE A 269 0.35 -24.86 14.61
N HIS A 270 0.59 -24.17 13.49
CA HIS A 270 -0.32 -23.16 12.98
C HIS A 270 -1.63 -23.78 12.49
N HIS A 271 -2.77 -23.12 12.74
CA HIS A 271 -4.11 -23.65 12.47
C HIS A 271 -4.34 -24.07 11.01
N THR A 272 -3.66 -23.43 10.05
CA THR A 272 -3.73 -23.82 8.62
C THR A 272 -3.22 -25.23 8.36
N LEU A 273 -2.29 -25.73 9.18
CA LEU A 273 -1.70 -27.08 9.04
C LEU A 273 -2.31 -28.10 10.01
N ALA A 274 -3.18 -27.66 10.93
CA ALA A 274 -3.66 -28.51 12.02
C ALA A 274 -4.38 -29.77 11.53
N ALA A 275 -5.23 -29.64 10.52
CA ALA A 275 -5.91 -30.79 9.91
C ALA A 275 -4.91 -31.77 9.25
N GLY A 276 -3.90 -31.23 8.54
CA GLY A 276 -2.85 -32.03 7.91
C GLY A 276 -2.03 -32.79 8.93
N ALA A 277 -1.56 -32.13 9.99
CA ALA A 277 -0.78 -32.77 11.04
C ALA A 277 -1.58 -33.80 11.84
N ALA A 278 -2.86 -33.52 12.16
CA ALA A 278 -3.72 -34.45 12.89
C ALA A 278 -4.02 -35.74 12.10
N SER A 279 -3.83 -35.71 10.77
CA SER A 279 -3.94 -36.90 9.92
C SER A 279 -2.70 -37.81 10.00
N ARG A 280 -1.55 -37.31 10.46
CA ARG A 280 -0.28 -38.06 10.55
C ARG A 280 -0.19 -38.83 11.87
N ALA A 281 0.08 -40.13 11.77
CA ALA A 281 0.08 -41.02 12.93
C ALA A 281 1.17 -40.66 13.96
N GLY A 282 2.37 -40.27 13.53
CA GLY A 282 3.47 -39.92 14.43
C GLY A 282 3.33 -38.56 15.11
N LEU A 283 2.45 -37.68 14.62
CA LEU A 283 2.17 -36.39 15.27
C LEU A 283 0.95 -36.44 16.18
N ARG A 284 -0.08 -37.25 15.87
CA ARG A 284 -1.38 -37.21 16.55
C ARG A 284 -1.31 -37.25 18.08
N GLY A 285 -0.42 -38.08 18.65
CA GLY A 285 -0.25 -38.22 20.11
C GLY A 285 0.55 -37.12 20.79
N LEU A 286 1.07 -36.15 20.03
CA LEU A 286 1.95 -35.06 20.51
C LEU A 286 1.35 -33.67 20.23
N LEU A 287 0.31 -33.58 19.41
CA LEU A 287 -0.24 -32.30 18.95
C LEU A 287 -1.04 -31.60 20.04
N VAL A 288 -0.64 -30.36 20.34
CA VAL A 288 -1.47 -29.46 21.14
C VAL A 288 -2.66 -29.01 20.29
N PRO A 289 -3.91 -29.33 20.70
CA PRO A 289 -5.10 -29.01 19.91
C PRO A 289 -5.23 -27.51 19.60
N ASP A 290 -5.80 -27.19 18.45
CA ASP A 290 -6.08 -25.80 18.06
C ASP A 290 -7.11 -25.12 18.96
N SER A 291 -8.02 -25.90 19.54
CA SER A 291 -9.01 -25.40 20.51
C SER A 291 -8.39 -24.99 21.84
N LEU A 292 -7.15 -25.41 22.14
CA LEU A 292 -6.44 -24.98 23.33
C LEU A 292 -5.80 -23.60 23.12
N PRO A 293 -6.10 -22.59 23.96
CA PRO A 293 -5.46 -21.29 23.89
C PRO A 293 -3.93 -21.39 24.01
N THR A 294 -3.20 -20.72 23.12
CA THR A 294 -1.73 -20.77 23.08
C THR A 294 -1.08 -20.40 24.41
N GLY A 295 -1.58 -19.36 25.11
CA GLY A 295 -1.05 -18.97 26.42
C GLY A 295 -1.13 -20.10 27.45
N SER A 296 -2.18 -20.92 27.41
CA SER A 296 -2.32 -22.07 28.32
C SER A 296 -1.35 -23.21 27.97
N ALA A 297 -1.06 -23.42 26.68
CA ALA A 297 -0.03 -24.36 26.25
C ALA A 297 1.38 -23.91 26.66
N LEU A 298 1.66 -22.61 26.52
CA LEU A 298 2.92 -22.00 26.94
C LEU A 298 3.13 -22.13 28.46
N ALA A 299 2.08 -21.95 29.27
CA ALA A 299 2.15 -22.11 30.72
C ALA A 299 2.63 -23.50 31.16
N LEU A 300 2.32 -24.55 30.38
CA LEU A 300 2.76 -25.91 30.65
C LEU A 300 4.22 -26.18 30.29
N ALA A 301 4.77 -25.44 29.33
CA ALA A 301 6.10 -25.74 28.79
C ALA A 301 7.19 -25.37 29.78
N ASP A 302 8.08 -26.31 30.08
CA ASP A 302 9.34 -26.06 30.80
C ASP A 302 10.38 -25.46 29.84
N VAL A 303 10.39 -25.92 28.58
CA VAL A 303 11.25 -25.39 27.53
C VAL A 303 10.42 -25.14 26.27
N LEU A 304 10.53 -23.94 25.70
CA LEU A 304 9.99 -23.63 24.38
C LEU A 304 11.07 -23.85 23.31
N VAL A 305 10.78 -24.70 22.33
CA VAL A 305 11.58 -24.86 21.12
C VAL A 305 10.83 -24.20 19.98
N THR A 306 11.44 -23.22 19.33
CA THR A 306 10.83 -22.50 18.21
C THR A 306 11.90 -22.07 17.21
N ASP A 307 11.51 -21.35 16.18
CA ASP A 307 12.36 -20.86 15.09
C ASP A 307 12.07 -19.36 14.90
N TYR A 308 11.61 -18.94 13.72
CA TYR A 308 11.23 -17.57 13.38
C TYR A 308 9.79 -17.20 13.76
N SER A 309 9.25 -17.80 14.82
CA SER A 309 7.88 -17.56 15.29
C SER A 309 7.84 -16.42 16.29
N SER A 310 6.81 -15.58 16.23
CA SER A 310 6.60 -14.55 17.27
C SER A 310 6.16 -15.13 18.62
N ILE A 311 5.89 -16.44 18.70
CA ILE A 311 5.40 -17.09 19.91
C ILE A 311 6.37 -16.96 21.11
N PHE A 312 7.68 -16.84 20.87
CA PHE A 312 8.62 -16.69 21.98
C PHE A 312 8.42 -15.39 22.74
N PHE A 313 7.98 -14.30 22.09
CA PHE A 313 7.69 -13.04 22.78
C PHE A 313 6.63 -13.22 23.86
N ASP A 314 5.62 -14.05 23.59
CA ASP A 314 4.57 -14.37 24.57
C ASP A 314 5.10 -15.25 25.72
N TYR A 315 6.21 -15.95 25.54
CA TYR A 315 6.80 -16.87 26.52
C TYR A 315 7.84 -16.20 27.43
N LEU A 316 8.42 -15.08 26.99
CA LEU A 316 9.39 -14.30 27.76
C LEU A 316 8.94 -13.95 29.20
N PRO A 317 7.67 -13.58 29.46
CA PRO A 317 7.22 -13.25 30.80
C PRO A 317 7.35 -14.39 31.83
N LEU A 318 7.37 -15.65 31.37
CA LEU A 318 7.56 -16.80 32.26
C LEU A 318 9.01 -16.95 32.75
N GLY A 319 9.97 -16.26 32.13
CA GLY A 319 11.38 -16.36 32.48
C GLY A 319 12.00 -17.74 32.26
N ARG A 320 11.37 -18.57 31.43
CA ARG A 320 11.78 -19.95 31.14
C ARG A 320 12.63 -20.05 29.87
N PRO A 321 13.42 -21.13 29.70
CA PRO A 321 14.27 -21.33 28.53
C PRO A 321 13.53 -21.33 27.19
N VAL A 322 14.04 -20.55 26.24
CA VAL A 322 13.71 -20.64 24.81
C VAL A 322 14.92 -21.17 24.06
N VAL A 323 14.72 -22.13 23.17
CA VAL A 323 15.75 -22.65 22.25
C VAL A 323 15.28 -22.41 20.82
N PHE A 324 16.12 -21.77 20.02
CA PHE A 324 15.86 -21.44 18.62
C PHE A 324 16.46 -22.49 17.70
N PHE A 325 15.63 -23.35 17.13
CA PHE A 325 16.04 -24.40 16.20
C PHE A 325 15.82 -23.92 14.76
N THR A 326 16.90 -23.52 14.10
CA THR A 326 16.90 -22.85 12.78
C THR A 326 17.76 -23.61 11.76
N PRO A 327 17.34 -24.80 11.32
CA PRO A 327 18.12 -25.62 10.38
C PRO A 327 18.27 -24.98 8.98
N ASP A 328 17.52 -23.91 8.69
CA ASP A 328 17.44 -23.29 7.36
C ASP A 328 17.63 -21.75 7.35
N ASP A 329 18.33 -21.18 8.34
CA ASP A 329 18.45 -19.71 8.56
C ASP A 329 18.89 -18.93 7.32
N ASP A 330 19.92 -19.42 6.62
CA ASP A 330 20.44 -18.77 5.42
C ASP A 330 19.36 -18.59 4.33
N ARG A 331 18.51 -19.61 4.14
CA ARG A 331 17.42 -19.56 3.16
C ARG A 331 16.25 -18.72 3.66
N TYR A 332 15.90 -18.84 4.95
CA TYR A 332 14.75 -18.14 5.51
C TYR A 332 14.90 -16.61 5.50
N ARG A 333 16.08 -16.12 5.91
CA ARG A 333 16.37 -14.68 6.01
C ARG A 333 16.37 -14.01 4.65
N ALA A 334 16.89 -14.68 3.61
CA ALA A 334 16.90 -14.18 2.25
C ALA A 334 15.48 -13.93 1.70
N ASP A 335 14.53 -14.79 2.05
CA ASP A 335 13.18 -14.75 1.49
C ASP A 335 12.20 -13.84 2.25
N ARG A 336 12.34 -13.72 3.59
CA ARG A 336 11.30 -13.10 4.44
C ARG A 336 11.72 -11.91 5.27
N GLY A 337 12.99 -11.80 5.67
CA GLY A 337 13.48 -10.76 6.58
C GLY A 337 12.93 -10.84 8.02
N THR A 338 13.79 -10.53 9.01
CA THR A 338 13.42 -10.44 10.43
C THR A 338 13.95 -9.14 11.05
N TYR A 339 13.24 -8.62 12.06
CA TYR A 339 13.68 -7.44 12.80
C TYR A 339 14.81 -7.71 13.81
N LEU A 340 15.01 -8.98 14.19
CA LEU A 340 16.08 -9.42 15.08
C LEU A 340 17.02 -10.37 14.34
N ALA A 341 18.32 -10.18 14.51
CA ALA A 341 19.35 -11.13 14.10
C ALA A 341 19.41 -12.33 15.07
N PRO A 342 19.96 -13.49 14.67
CA PRO A 342 20.06 -14.67 15.55
C PRO A 342 20.84 -14.36 16.84
N SER A 343 21.86 -13.50 16.76
CA SER A 343 22.62 -13.03 17.92
C SER A 343 21.84 -12.16 18.91
N GLU A 344 20.68 -11.64 18.51
CA GLU A 344 19.78 -10.84 19.35
C GLU A 344 18.66 -11.69 19.98
N LEU A 345 18.57 -12.97 19.62
CA LEU A 345 17.55 -13.86 20.15
C LEU A 345 17.86 -14.24 21.61
N PRO A 346 16.86 -14.23 22.52
CA PRO A 346 17.07 -14.46 23.94
C PRO A 346 17.14 -15.96 24.28
N GLY A 347 18.04 -16.70 23.64
CA GLY A 347 18.22 -18.13 23.87
C GLY A 347 19.24 -18.76 22.90
N PRO A 348 19.67 -20.01 23.17
CA PRO A 348 20.58 -20.71 22.27
C PRO A 348 19.98 -20.89 20.88
N VAL A 349 20.79 -20.64 19.85
CA VAL A 349 20.44 -20.91 18.44
C VAL A 349 21.18 -22.17 17.99
N VAL A 350 20.44 -23.17 17.51
CA VAL A 350 20.97 -24.50 17.13
C VAL A 350 20.42 -24.91 15.76
N THR A 351 21.16 -25.76 15.05
CA THR A 351 20.82 -26.13 13.66
C THR A 351 20.55 -27.63 13.48
N THR A 352 20.92 -28.44 14.47
CA THR A 352 20.68 -29.89 14.45
C THR A 352 19.83 -30.36 15.64
N VAL A 353 19.09 -31.46 15.45
CA VAL A 353 18.29 -32.07 16.53
C VAL A 353 19.19 -32.61 17.65
N GLU A 354 20.43 -32.98 17.34
CA GLU A 354 21.43 -33.40 18.33
C GLU A 354 21.83 -32.26 19.27
N GLU A 355 22.21 -31.10 18.72
CA GLU A 355 22.51 -29.88 19.50
C GLU A 355 21.30 -29.47 20.32
N LEU A 356 20.10 -29.47 19.71
CA LEU A 356 18.86 -29.16 20.38
C LEU A 356 18.62 -30.07 21.60
N ALA A 357 18.74 -31.39 21.44
CA ALA A 357 18.57 -32.33 22.53
C ALA A 357 19.63 -32.13 23.64
N ALA A 358 20.87 -31.81 23.28
CA ALA A 358 21.92 -31.51 24.25
C ALA A 358 21.58 -30.27 25.10
N VAL A 359 21.13 -29.19 24.47
CA VAL A 359 20.72 -27.94 25.14
C VAL A 359 19.50 -28.18 26.03
N VAL A 360 18.47 -28.87 25.54
CA VAL A 360 17.24 -29.15 26.31
C VAL A 360 17.53 -29.99 27.55
N ARG A 361 18.44 -30.99 27.48
CA ARG A 361 18.82 -31.78 28.67
C ARG A 361 19.54 -30.95 29.74
N GLN A 362 20.22 -29.88 29.36
CA GLN A 362 20.92 -28.98 30.28
C GLN A 362 20.00 -27.92 30.90
N ALA A 363 18.79 -27.72 30.37
CA ALA A 363 17.83 -26.78 30.92
C ALA A 363 17.49 -27.08 32.38
N HIS A 364 17.51 -26.05 33.23
CA HIS A 364 17.25 -26.14 34.67
C HIS A 364 18.23 -27.07 35.42
N SER A 365 19.42 -27.32 34.89
CA SER A 365 20.48 -28.08 35.58
C SER A 365 21.26 -27.22 36.58
N GLY A 366 21.23 -25.89 36.44
CA GLY A 366 22.05 -24.94 37.20
C GLY A 366 23.55 -24.96 36.85
N GLY A 367 23.95 -25.77 35.85
CA GLY A 367 25.33 -25.88 35.39
C GLY A 367 25.71 -24.82 34.34
N PRO A 368 26.99 -24.75 33.94
CA PRO A 368 27.50 -23.75 32.99
C PRO A 368 26.94 -23.88 31.57
N GLY A 369 26.31 -25.02 31.23
CA GLY A 369 25.62 -25.22 29.96
C GLY A 369 24.10 -24.96 30.01
N ASP A 370 23.54 -24.67 31.20
CA ASP A 370 22.12 -24.41 31.34
C ASP A 370 21.72 -23.10 30.63
N PRO A 371 20.73 -23.12 29.71
CA PRO A 371 20.16 -21.91 29.12
C PRO A 371 19.71 -20.85 30.15
N VAL A 372 19.22 -21.26 31.33
CA VAL A 372 18.85 -20.33 32.40
C VAL A 372 20.07 -19.57 32.94
N VAL A 373 21.23 -20.23 33.00
CA VAL A 373 22.49 -19.65 33.48
C VAL A 373 23.14 -18.81 32.38
N THR A 374 23.20 -19.34 31.16
CA THR A 374 23.92 -18.71 30.03
C THR A 374 23.13 -17.58 29.37
N HIS A 375 21.80 -17.66 29.34
CA HIS A 375 20.92 -16.72 28.63
C HIS A 375 19.83 -16.10 29.51
N GLY A 376 19.75 -16.43 30.80
CA GLY A 376 18.68 -15.93 31.68
C GLY A 376 18.64 -14.41 31.80
N GLU A 377 19.79 -13.71 31.73
CA GLU A 377 19.81 -12.25 31.67
C GLU A 377 19.25 -11.71 30.35
N ALA A 378 19.61 -12.32 29.22
CA ALA A 378 19.08 -11.97 27.91
C ALA A 378 17.55 -12.19 27.83
N VAL A 379 17.03 -13.28 28.42
CA VAL A 379 15.59 -13.53 28.54
C VAL A 379 14.90 -12.44 29.36
N ARG A 380 15.45 -12.08 30.54
CA ARG A 380 14.89 -11.00 31.37
C ARG A 380 14.92 -9.64 30.68
N ASP A 381 15.99 -9.35 29.95
CA ASP A 381 16.10 -8.11 29.18
C ASP A 381 15.11 -8.06 28.02
N ALA A 382 15.00 -9.16 27.27
CA ALA A 382 14.00 -9.32 26.23
C ALA A 382 12.57 -9.19 26.79
N ALA A 383 12.27 -9.75 27.96
CA ALA A 383 10.97 -9.59 28.62
C ALA A 383 10.66 -8.12 28.93
N ARG A 384 11.62 -7.38 29.53
CA ARG A 384 11.47 -5.94 29.78
C ARG A 384 11.30 -5.14 28.49
N ARG A 385 11.94 -5.54 27.41
CA ARG A 385 11.92 -4.84 26.13
C ARG A 385 10.63 -5.10 25.32
N PHE A 386 10.18 -6.35 25.29
CA PHE A 386 9.15 -6.81 24.36
C PHE A 386 7.80 -7.12 25.01
N ALA A 387 7.78 -7.41 26.31
CA ALA A 387 6.59 -7.77 27.08
C ALA A 387 6.59 -7.15 28.50
N PRO A 388 6.88 -5.84 28.67
CA PRO A 388 7.09 -5.21 29.98
C PRO A 388 5.88 -5.25 30.92
N LYS A 389 4.69 -5.48 30.38
CA LYS A 389 3.42 -5.46 31.11
C LYS A 389 2.58 -6.73 30.90
N ASP A 390 3.22 -7.83 30.51
CA ASP A 390 2.54 -9.12 30.39
C ASP A 390 2.56 -9.81 31.76
N ASP A 391 1.70 -9.34 32.64
CA ASP A 391 1.70 -9.62 34.09
C ASP A 391 0.44 -10.36 34.58
N GLY A 392 -0.42 -10.83 33.67
CA GLY A 392 -1.67 -11.50 34.01
C GLY A 392 -2.91 -10.61 34.00
N HIS A 393 -2.74 -9.28 33.84
CA HIS A 393 -3.82 -8.30 33.97
C HIS A 393 -4.02 -7.42 32.72
N ALA A 394 -3.42 -7.77 31.58
CA ALA A 394 -3.48 -6.93 30.37
C ALA A 394 -4.91 -6.81 29.81
N ALA A 395 -5.72 -7.87 29.88
CA ALA A 395 -7.10 -7.86 29.41
C ALA A 395 -7.98 -6.88 30.20
N GLU A 396 -7.79 -6.79 31.52
CA GLU A 396 -8.52 -5.86 32.38
C GLU A 396 -8.19 -4.41 32.02
N ARG A 397 -6.90 -4.09 31.83
CA ARG A 397 -6.45 -2.76 31.41
C ARG A 397 -7.00 -2.36 30.03
N VAL A 398 -7.03 -3.29 29.08
CA VAL A 398 -7.62 -3.03 27.76
C VAL A 398 -9.14 -2.81 27.86
N VAL A 399 -9.85 -3.55 28.72
CA VAL A 399 -11.28 -3.33 28.98
C VAL A 399 -11.52 -1.95 29.60
N ASP A 400 -10.68 -1.51 30.53
CA ASP A 400 -10.72 -0.18 31.11
C ASP A 400 -10.62 0.94 30.07
N ILE A 401 -9.62 0.84 29.20
CA ILE A 401 -9.36 1.85 28.18
C ILE A 401 -10.48 1.89 27.14
N VAL A 402 -10.90 0.71 26.64
CA VAL A 402 -11.75 0.63 25.45
C VAL A 402 -13.24 0.61 25.79
N LEU A 403 -13.64 -0.10 26.84
CA LEU A 403 -15.05 -0.27 27.20
C LEU A 403 -15.50 0.71 28.29
N ARG A 404 -14.60 1.16 29.17
CA ARG A 404 -14.90 2.15 30.22
C ARG A 404 -14.42 3.56 29.88
N GLY A 405 -13.58 3.71 28.84
CA GLY A 405 -13.03 5.00 28.42
C GLY A 405 -12.05 5.61 29.43
N ARG A 406 -11.45 4.78 30.29
CA ARG A 406 -10.48 5.23 31.31
C ARG A 406 -9.08 5.28 30.70
N HIS A 407 -8.57 6.48 30.48
CA HIS A 407 -7.21 6.68 29.92
C HIS A 407 -6.21 7.08 30.99
N ASP A 408 -6.65 7.78 32.04
CA ASP A 408 -5.79 8.24 33.12
C ASP A 408 -5.12 7.06 33.84
N GLY A 409 -3.81 7.13 34.00
CA GLY A 409 -3.01 6.07 34.64
C GLY A 409 -2.58 4.93 33.72
N TYR A 410 -3.04 4.91 32.46
CA TYR A 410 -2.61 3.94 31.46
C TYR A 410 -1.65 4.56 30.43
N ALA A 411 -0.77 3.73 29.88
CA ALA A 411 0.04 4.01 28.70
C ALA A 411 -0.84 3.89 27.44
N VAL A 412 -1.66 4.92 27.23
CA VAL A 412 -2.47 5.10 26.02
C VAL A 412 -2.19 6.48 25.43
N ALA A 413 -1.67 6.52 24.22
CA ALA A 413 -1.23 7.76 23.60
C ALA A 413 -1.39 7.72 22.07
N PRO A 414 -1.56 8.86 21.39
CA PRO A 414 -1.49 8.89 19.93
C PRO A 414 -0.10 8.45 19.45
N LEU A 415 -0.02 7.99 18.20
CA LEU A 415 1.26 7.76 17.54
C LEU A 415 2.09 9.06 17.45
N PRO A 416 3.44 8.96 17.41
CA PRO A 416 4.32 10.12 17.33
C PRO A 416 3.98 11.05 16.16
N ARG A 417 4.18 12.35 16.39
CA ARG A 417 4.16 13.38 15.35
C ARG A 417 5.47 14.14 15.36
N ASP A 418 6.11 14.25 14.21
CA ASP A 418 7.45 14.85 14.07
C ASP A 418 7.42 16.32 13.61
N GLY A 419 6.23 16.87 13.38
CA GLY A 419 6.02 18.27 12.99
C GLY A 419 6.11 18.54 11.48
N ARG A 420 6.44 17.52 10.66
CA ARG A 420 6.38 17.66 9.20
C ARG A 420 4.93 17.84 8.74
N ARG A 421 4.74 18.60 7.66
CA ARG A 421 3.41 18.78 7.05
C ARG A 421 3.02 17.53 6.30
N THR A 422 1.83 17.02 6.59
CA THR A 422 1.28 15.81 5.97
C THR A 422 0.68 16.11 4.59
N MET A 423 0.99 15.28 3.61
CA MET A 423 0.50 15.44 2.25
C MET A 423 0.01 14.12 1.67
N LEU A 424 -1.20 14.12 1.12
CA LEU A 424 -1.71 13.04 0.30
C LEU A 424 -1.64 13.44 -1.17
N LEU A 425 -0.84 12.71 -1.95
CA LEU A 425 -0.62 12.94 -3.38
C LEU A 425 -1.22 11.80 -4.21
N TYR A 426 -2.30 12.07 -4.94
CA TYR A 426 -2.87 11.11 -5.88
C TYR A 426 -2.14 11.16 -7.22
N LEU A 427 -1.48 10.05 -7.59
CA LEU A 427 -0.61 9.95 -8.77
C LEU A 427 -1.33 9.49 -10.05
N GLY A 428 -2.65 9.32 -10.02
CA GLY A 428 -3.40 8.87 -11.19
C GLY A 428 -3.42 7.34 -11.35
N GLY A 429 -3.41 6.91 -12.61
CA GLY A 429 -3.48 5.50 -13.00
C GLY A 429 -2.11 4.79 -13.08
N MET A 430 -1.00 5.49 -12.81
CA MET A 430 0.37 4.98 -12.90
C MET A 430 0.77 4.43 -14.27
N ARG A 431 0.13 4.90 -15.35
CA ARG A 431 0.47 4.51 -16.73
C ARG A 431 1.73 5.25 -17.19
N SER A 432 2.57 4.62 -18.02
CA SER A 432 3.72 5.30 -18.63
C SER A 432 3.29 6.45 -19.54
N ASN A 433 3.41 7.67 -19.03
CA ASN A 433 3.11 8.93 -19.68
C ASN A 433 3.80 10.08 -18.93
N GLY A 434 3.72 11.29 -19.49
CA GLY A 434 4.36 12.47 -18.91
C GLY A 434 3.90 12.82 -17.48
N ILE A 435 2.63 12.58 -17.13
CA ILE A 435 2.09 12.88 -15.80
C ILE A 435 2.72 11.97 -14.74
N THR A 436 2.77 10.65 -15.00
CA THR A 436 3.39 9.69 -14.09
C THR A 436 4.89 9.95 -13.96
N THR A 437 5.58 10.23 -15.06
CA THR A 437 7.02 10.58 -15.03
C THR A 437 7.26 11.83 -14.18
N ALA A 438 6.48 12.89 -14.39
CA ALA A 438 6.58 14.12 -13.60
C ALA A 438 6.25 13.91 -12.12
N GLY A 439 5.20 13.14 -11.81
CA GLY A 439 4.82 12.83 -10.43
C GLY A 439 5.88 12.00 -9.68
N LEU A 440 6.51 11.03 -10.36
CA LEU A 440 7.64 10.29 -9.80
C LEU A 440 8.87 11.19 -9.63
N GLY A 441 9.13 12.09 -10.58
CA GLY A 441 10.18 13.11 -10.46
C GLY A 441 9.96 14.00 -9.24
N LEU A 442 8.73 14.49 -9.02
CA LEU A 442 8.37 15.29 -7.85
C LEU A 442 8.65 14.52 -6.56
N LEU A 443 8.21 13.26 -6.51
CA LEU A 443 8.43 12.41 -5.34
C LEU A 443 9.91 12.14 -5.05
N ARG A 444 10.81 12.19 -6.03
CA ARG A 444 12.26 12.02 -5.78
C ARG A 444 12.90 13.26 -5.16
N HIS A 445 12.41 14.45 -5.49
CA HIS A 445 13.08 15.69 -5.13
C HIS A 445 12.38 16.49 -4.04
N ILE A 446 11.11 16.21 -3.74
CA ILE A 446 10.38 16.93 -2.70
C ILE A 446 11.06 16.77 -1.32
N ASP A 447 11.14 17.87 -0.59
CA ASP A 447 11.86 17.96 0.68
C ASP A 447 11.20 17.11 1.78
N ARG A 448 11.83 15.98 2.10
CA ARG A 448 11.39 15.00 3.11
C ARG A 448 11.59 15.46 4.54
N SER A 449 12.39 16.50 4.76
CA SER A 449 12.55 17.13 6.08
C SER A 449 11.37 18.04 6.43
N ARG A 450 10.65 18.55 5.41
CA ARG A 450 9.47 19.40 5.57
C ARG A 450 8.14 18.66 5.43
N PHE A 451 8.07 17.66 4.57
CA PHE A 451 6.83 16.97 4.22
C PHE A 451 6.87 15.48 4.55
N ASP A 452 5.85 15.01 5.25
CA ASP A 452 5.48 13.59 5.32
C ASP A 452 4.47 13.29 4.20
N VAL A 453 4.85 12.44 3.24
CA VAL A 453 4.10 12.25 2.00
C VAL A 453 3.52 10.85 1.88
N THR A 454 2.24 10.84 1.51
CA THR A 454 1.45 9.66 1.20
C THR A 454 1.14 9.62 -0.28
N ALA A 455 1.74 8.69 -1.01
CA ALA A 455 1.39 8.38 -2.39
C ALA A 455 0.10 7.55 -2.44
N PHE A 456 -0.97 8.14 -2.97
CA PHE A 456 -2.27 7.49 -3.16
C PHE A 456 -2.43 7.12 -4.63
N TYR A 457 -2.85 5.89 -4.93
CA TYR A 457 -2.98 5.43 -6.32
C TYR A 457 -4.01 4.32 -6.48
N ARG A 458 -4.44 4.09 -7.72
CA ARG A 458 -5.27 2.94 -8.10
C ARG A 458 -4.42 1.68 -8.18
N GLU A 459 -4.98 0.53 -7.81
CA GLU A 459 -4.33 -0.77 -8.00
C GLU A 459 -3.82 -0.97 -9.44
N PRO A 460 -2.53 -1.28 -9.65
CA PRO A 460 -1.97 -1.46 -10.98
C PRO A 460 -2.50 -2.74 -11.64
N GLU A 461 -3.00 -2.62 -12.86
CA GLU A 461 -3.58 -3.71 -13.65
C GLU A 461 -2.57 -4.30 -14.65
N SER A 462 -1.55 -3.55 -15.06
CA SER A 462 -0.49 -3.98 -16.00
C SER A 462 0.89 -4.03 -15.34
N ASP A 463 1.84 -4.72 -15.99
CA ASP A 463 3.24 -4.75 -15.54
C ASP A 463 3.90 -3.36 -15.60
N ASP A 464 3.51 -2.55 -16.58
CA ASP A 464 3.91 -1.16 -16.72
C ASP A 464 3.46 -0.32 -15.51
N GLU A 465 2.18 -0.44 -15.11
CA GLU A 465 1.65 0.25 -13.94
C GLU A 465 2.34 -0.23 -12.65
N ARG A 466 2.63 -1.54 -12.53
CA ARG A 466 3.37 -2.11 -11.40
C ARG A 466 4.81 -1.59 -11.32
N ALA A 467 5.50 -1.46 -12.46
CA ALA A 467 6.84 -0.91 -12.52
C ALA A 467 6.87 0.56 -12.05
N ASN A 468 5.89 1.37 -12.48
CA ASN A 468 5.79 2.76 -12.04
C ASN A 468 5.47 2.88 -10.53
N VAL A 469 4.65 1.99 -9.96
CA VAL A 469 4.42 1.94 -8.51
C VAL A 469 5.68 1.56 -7.74
N ARG A 470 6.49 0.62 -8.26
CA ARG A 470 7.79 0.26 -7.66
C ARG A 470 8.82 1.37 -7.75
N ALA A 471 8.66 2.32 -8.68
CA ALA A 471 9.54 3.47 -8.83
C ALA A 471 9.26 4.62 -7.84
N ILE A 472 8.21 4.51 -7.02
CA ILE A 472 7.95 5.42 -5.90
C ILE A 472 9.07 5.21 -4.86
N PRO A 473 9.77 6.29 -4.42
CA PRO A 473 10.80 6.20 -3.39
C PRO A 473 10.37 5.42 -2.15
N GLY A 474 11.28 4.57 -1.65
CA GLY A 474 10.99 3.59 -0.61
C GLY A 474 10.60 4.21 0.73
N ASP A 475 10.98 5.45 1.00
CA ASP A 475 10.70 6.26 2.19
C ASP A 475 9.31 6.93 2.17
N ILE A 476 8.58 6.89 1.05
CA ILE A 476 7.23 7.44 0.92
C ILE A 476 6.17 6.40 1.35
N ARG A 477 5.19 6.84 2.15
CA ARG A 477 4.03 6.02 2.52
C ARG A 477 3.16 5.75 1.29
N ARG A 478 2.86 4.48 1.01
CA ARG A 478 2.08 4.07 -0.19
C ARG A 478 0.71 3.52 0.19
N ILE A 479 -0.37 4.20 -0.20
CA ILE A 479 -1.73 3.71 0.03
C ILE A 479 -2.34 3.32 -1.33
N PRO A 480 -2.35 2.04 -1.72
CA PRO A 480 -3.14 1.60 -2.86
C PRO A 480 -4.63 1.55 -2.48
N ARG A 481 -5.49 2.15 -3.31
CA ARG A 481 -6.95 2.04 -3.12
C ARG A 481 -7.43 0.63 -3.47
N ILE A 482 -8.08 -0.03 -2.51
CA ILE A 482 -8.84 -1.26 -2.76
C ILE A 482 -10.16 -0.90 -3.45
N ALA A 483 -10.44 -1.52 -4.61
CA ALA A 483 -11.73 -1.38 -5.26
C ALA A 483 -12.87 -1.85 -4.34
N GLY A 484 -13.83 -0.97 -4.06
CA GLY A 484 -14.98 -1.23 -3.20
C GLY A 484 -16.24 -1.61 -3.96
N GLN A 485 -17.20 -2.17 -3.26
CA GLN A 485 -18.59 -2.23 -3.72
C GLN A 485 -19.26 -0.88 -3.48
N PRO A 486 -20.23 -0.45 -4.33
CA PRO A 486 -20.94 0.79 -4.06
C PRO A 486 -21.69 0.68 -2.72
N PRO A 487 -21.79 1.77 -1.94
CA PRO A 487 -22.55 1.80 -0.69
C PRO A 487 -24.01 1.34 -0.85
N ARG A 488 -24.61 1.61 -2.02
CA ARG A 488 -25.97 1.24 -2.41
C ARG A 488 -26.08 1.23 -3.93
N MET A 489 -26.92 0.38 -4.51
CA MET A 489 -27.11 0.34 -5.98
C MET A 489 -27.73 1.63 -6.52
N GLY A 490 -28.65 2.25 -5.79
CA GLY A 490 -29.20 3.56 -6.17
C GLY A 490 -28.13 4.65 -6.27
N LEU A 491 -27.14 4.65 -5.37
CA LEU A 491 -26.02 5.58 -5.42
C LEU A 491 -25.05 5.28 -6.56
N TRP A 492 -24.95 4.01 -6.97
CA TRP A 492 -24.17 3.65 -8.16
C TRP A 492 -24.77 4.20 -9.46
N VAL A 493 -26.11 4.24 -9.55
CA VAL A 493 -26.80 4.87 -10.68
C VAL A 493 -26.56 6.39 -10.68
N ASP A 494 -26.68 7.03 -9.51
CA ASP A 494 -26.39 8.45 -9.36
C ASP A 494 -24.93 8.79 -9.69
N TYR A 495 -23.98 7.94 -9.28
CA TYR A 495 -22.58 8.08 -9.65
C TYR A 495 -22.37 8.02 -11.16
N ARG A 496 -23.06 7.12 -11.89
CA ARG A 496 -23.01 7.11 -13.36
C ARG A 496 -23.59 8.40 -13.97
N ARG A 497 -24.60 9.00 -13.34
CA ARG A 497 -25.12 10.31 -13.75
C ARG A 497 -24.09 11.41 -13.49
N LEU A 498 -23.44 11.42 -12.33
CA LEU A 498 -22.34 12.34 -12.03
C LEU A 498 -21.22 12.25 -13.08
N LEU A 499 -20.82 11.04 -13.50
CA LEU A 499 -19.81 10.84 -14.55
C LEU A 499 -20.19 11.41 -15.93
N SER A 500 -21.47 11.69 -16.18
CA SER A 500 -21.97 12.20 -17.47
C SER A 500 -22.50 13.64 -17.41
N GLN A 501 -22.94 14.08 -16.23
CA GLN A 501 -23.61 15.36 -16.02
C GLN A 501 -22.82 16.30 -15.09
N GLY A 502 -21.82 15.79 -14.36
CA GLY A 502 -21.17 16.57 -13.29
C GLY A 502 -22.19 17.06 -12.26
N THR A 503 -21.96 18.26 -11.71
CA THR A 503 -22.88 18.90 -10.76
C THR A 503 -24.25 19.27 -11.34
N ALA A 504 -24.44 19.21 -12.67
CA ALA A 504 -25.73 19.46 -13.30
C ALA A 504 -26.83 18.44 -12.91
N MET A 505 -26.46 17.36 -12.20
CA MET A 505 -27.43 16.45 -11.57
C MET A 505 -28.26 17.09 -10.43
N GLY A 506 -27.94 18.34 -10.06
CA GLY A 506 -28.68 19.15 -9.10
C GLY A 506 -28.32 18.88 -7.64
N ALA A 507 -28.69 19.82 -6.75
CA ALA A 507 -28.30 19.80 -5.33
C ALA A 507 -28.69 18.50 -4.59
N ARG A 508 -29.86 17.92 -4.92
CA ARG A 508 -30.29 16.64 -4.34
C ARG A 508 -29.40 15.48 -4.80
N GLY A 509 -28.97 15.48 -6.06
CA GLY A 509 -28.03 14.50 -6.58
C GLY A 509 -26.67 14.63 -5.91
N MET A 510 -26.17 15.86 -5.79
CA MET A 510 -24.88 16.14 -5.13
C MET A 510 -24.85 15.72 -3.66
N ARG A 511 -25.87 16.04 -2.85
CA ARG A 511 -25.94 15.56 -1.46
C ARG A 511 -25.89 14.04 -1.33
N ARG A 512 -26.40 13.30 -2.32
CA ARG A 512 -26.31 11.83 -2.34
C ARG A 512 -24.91 11.35 -2.73
N MET A 513 -24.21 12.10 -3.57
CA MET A 513 -22.81 11.85 -3.92
C MET A 513 -21.86 12.18 -2.76
N ASP A 514 -22.13 13.21 -1.96
CA ASP A 514 -21.37 13.49 -0.74
C ASP A 514 -21.39 12.26 0.19
N VAL A 515 -22.58 11.69 0.44
CA VAL A 515 -22.70 10.43 1.23
C VAL A 515 -21.94 9.27 0.59
N PHE A 516 -21.91 9.18 -0.74
CA PHE A 516 -21.18 8.12 -1.44
C PHE A 516 -19.66 8.28 -1.25
N PHE A 517 -19.14 9.48 -1.49
CA PHE A 517 -17.71 9.75 -1.44
C PHE A 517 -17.19 9.83 0.00
N GLU A 518 -17.96 10.33 0.97
CA GLU A 518 -17.59 10.33 2.39
C GLU A 518 -17.38 8.89 2.90
N GLN A 519 -18.31 7.98 2.55
CA GLN A 519 -18.17 6.56 2.90
C GLN A 519 -16.96 5.94 2.21
N GLU A 520 -16.71 6.30 0.96
CA GLU A 520 -15.58 5.79 0.20
C GLU A 520 -14.24 6.34 0.72
N TRP A 521 -14.21 7.60 1.16
CA TRP A 521 -13.06 8.23 1.81
C TRP A 521 -12.73 7.50 3.10
N ARG A 522 -13.71 7.35 4.01
CA ARG A 522 -13.55 6.57 5.25
C ARG A 522 -13.14 5.13 5.00
N ARG A 523 -13.63 4.51 3.92
CA ARG A 523 -13.23 3.14 3.56
C ARG A 523 -11.75 3.03 3.16
N CYS A 524 -11.19 4.08 2.56
CA CYS A 524 -9.84 4.09 2.03
C CYS A 524 -8.80 4.53 3.06
N VAL A 525 -9.10 5.60 3.81
CA VAL A 525 -8.15 6.25 4.72
C VAL A 525 -8.74 6.54 6.11
N GLY A 526 -9.90 5.96 6.44
CA GLY A 526 -10.53 6.11 7.75
C GLY A 526 -10.78 7.56 8.11
N ASP A 527 -10.36 7.93 9.31
CA ASP A 527 -10.49 9.30 9.84
C ASP A 527 -9.19 10.11 9.73
N ALA A 528 -8.22 9.63 8.94
CA ALA A 528 -6.97 10.34 8.67
C ALA A 528 -7.22 11.72 8.03
N ALA A 529 -6.39 12.68 8.42
CA ALA A 529 -6.38 14.05 7.90
C ALA A 529 -4.99 14.38 7.35
N PHE A 530 -4.95 15.28 6.38
CA PHE A 530 -3.71 15.70 5.72
C PHE A 530 -3.69 17.21 5.58
N ASP A 531 -2.58 17.87 5.90
CA ASP A 531 -2.44 19.32 5.72
C ASP A 531 -2.68 19.73 4.26
N HIS A 532 -2.19 18.91 3.32
CA HIS A 532 -2.36 19.12 1.89
C HIS A 532 -2.91 17.86 1.19
N ILE A 533 -3.93 18.03 0.34
CA ILE A 533 -4.44 16.96 -0.54
C ILE A 533 -4.28 17.40 -2.00
N VAL A 534 -3.58 16.59 -2.79
CA VAL A 534 -3.23 16.93 -4.16
C VAL A 534 -3.71 15.85 -5.12
N ASP A 535 -4.61 16.21 -6.04
CA ASP A 535 -4.85 15.42 -7.26
C ASP A 535 -3.79 15.82 -8.30
N TYR A 536 -2.69 15.06 -8.35
CA TYR A 536 -1.63 15.32 -9.33
C TYR A 536 -2.03 14.87 -10.74
N SER A 537 -3.11 14.10 -10.89
CA SER A 537 -3.55 13.62 -12.19
C SER A 537 -4.43 14.65 -12.91
N GLY A 538 -5.49 15.14 -12.27
CA GLY A 538 -6.44 16.10 -12.82
C GLY A 538 -7.44 15.59 -13.86
N TYR A 539 -7.44 14.29 -14.20
CA TYR A 539 -8.28 13.75 -15.28
C TYR A 539 -9.44 12.88 -14.82
N SER A 540 -9.47 12.44 -13.56
CA SER A 540 -10.43 11.42 -13.13
C SER A 540 -11.59 11.98 -12.31
N PRO A 541 -12.83 11.91 -12.82
CA PRO A 541 -13.99 12.39 -12.08
C PRO A 541 -14.21 11.63 -10.77
N PHE A 542 -13.88 10.34 -10.69
CA PHE A 542 -13.99 9.62 -9.43
C PHE A 542 -13.08 10.21 -8.35
N TRP A 543 -11.82 10.46 -8.70
CA TRP A 543 -10.81 10.86 -7.74
C TRP A 543 -10.96 12.32 -7.32
N VAL A 544 -11.32 13.21 -8.24
CA VAL A 544 -11.54 14.62 -7.91
C VAL A 544 -12.67 14.79 -6.88
N PHE A 545 -13.75 14.02 -6.98
CA PHE A 545 -14.83 14.07 -5.97
C PHE A 545 -14.49 13.30 -4.69
N LEU A 546 -13.70 12.23 -4.76
CA LEU A 546 -13.24 11.49 -3.58
C LEU A 546 -12.28 12.32 -2.73
N LEU A 547 -11.26 12.91 -3.35
CA LEU A 547 -10.23 13.71 -2.67
C LEU A 547 -10.81 14.99 -2.04
N ALA A 548 -11.86 15.55 -2.65
CA ALA A 548 -12.61 16.67 -2.07
C ALA A 548 -13.23 16.36 -0.69
N GLN A 549 -13.44 15.09 -0.33
CA GLN A 549 -13.99 14.72 0.98
C GLN A 549 -12.97 14.78 2.11
N GLY A 550 -11.67 14.79 1.78
CA GLY A 550 -10.62 14.74 2.79
C GLY A 550 -10.55 16.02 3.62
N ARG A 551 -10.27 15.86 4.92
CA ARG A 551 -9.98 16.96 5.83
C ARG A 551 -8.59 17.50 5.52
N SER A 552 -8.50 18.77 5.14
CA SER A 552 -7.26 19.40 4.73
C SER A 552 -7.31 20.91 4.82
N THR A 553 -6.15 21.52 5.01
CA THR A 553 -5.94 22.98 4.95
C THR A 553 -5.92 23.45 3.50
N THR A 554 -5.42 22.63 2.57
CA THR A 554 -5.41 22.99 1.14
C THR A 554 -5.62 21.78 0.25
N ARG A 555 -6.55 21.92 -0.70
CA ARG A 555 -6.82 20.95 -1.76
C ARG A 555 -6.40 21.54 -3.10
N ALA A 556 -5.60 20.81 -3.84
CA ALA A 556 -5.12 21.21 -5.17
C ALA A 556 -5.41 20.15 -6.24
N VAL A 557 -5.70 20.61 -7.47
CA VAL A 557 -5.77 19.76 -8.67
C VAL A 557 -4.76 20.27 -9.70
N TRP A 558 -3.95 19.38 -10.25
CA TRP A 558 -3.03 19.71 -11.34
C TRP A 558 -3.71 19.68 -12.71
N LEU A 559 -3.47 20.71 -13.51
CA LEU A 559 -3.94 20.85 -14.89
C LEU A 559 -2.73 20.75 -15.81
N HIS A 560 -2.45 19.55 -16.31
CA HIS A 560 -1.24 19.26 -17.10
C HIS A 560 -1.29 19.75 -18.54
N ASN A 561 -2.46 20.11 -19.06
CA ASN A 561 -2.68 20.58 -20.43
C ASN A 561 -3.83 21.60 -20.48
N ASP A 562 -4.12 22.11 -21.67
CA ASP A 562 -5.35 22.83 -21.98
C ASP A 562 -6.52 21.84 -21.88
N LEU A 563 -7.22 21.87 -20.74
CA LEU A 563 -8.18 20.82 -20.44
C LEU A 563 -9.45 20.94 -21.27
N GLU A 564 -9.83 22.14 -21.70
CA GLU A 564 -10.99 22.32 -22.58
C GLU A 564 -10.68 21.80 -23.99
N ALA A 565 -9.47 22.05 -24.51
CA ALA A 565 -9.03 21.43 -25.76
C ALA A 565 -8.98 19.90 -25.64
N ASP A 566 -8.46 19.36 -24.54
CA ASP A 566 -8.42 17.92 -24.27
C ASP A 566 -9.82 17.30 -24.14
N ARG A 567 -10.80 18.04 -23.60
CA ARG A 567 -12.20 17.62 -23.52
C ARG A 567 -12.82 17.48 -24.90
N MET A 568 -12.49 18.39 -25.82
CA MET A 568 -13.00 18.40 -27.19
C MET A 568 -12.23 17.47 -28.14
N ARG A 569 -11.12 16.89 -27.68
CA ARG A 569 -10.22 16.06 -28.48
C ARG A 569 -10.88 14.79 -29.02
N MET A 570 -10.72 14.57 -30.33
CA MET A 570 -11.19 13.39 -31.02
C MET A 570 -10.19 12.23 -30.92
N HIS A 571 -10.69 11.05 -30.58
CA HIS A 571 -9.99 9.76 -30.66
C HIS A 571 -10.76 8.88 -31.65
N GLY A 572 -10.30 8.82 -32.89
CA GLY A 572 -11.09 8.27 -33.99
C GLY A 572 -12.35 9.12 -34.23
N ARG A 573 -13.53 8.49 -34.14
CA ARG A 573 -14.84 9.16 -34.30
C ARG A 573 -15.50 9.62 -32.98
N GLN A 574 -14.82 9.52 -31.84
CA GLN A 574 -15.40 9.82 -30.52
C GLN A 574 -14.55 10.81 -29.71
N ARG A 575 -15.20 11.65 -28.90
CA ARG A 575 -14.52 12.47 -27.89
C ARG A 575 -14.35 11.66 -26.60
N ALA A 576 -13.26 10.91 -26.51
CA ALA A 576 -13.04 9.96 -25.40
C ALA A 576 -13.06 10.62 -24.01
N ASN A 577 -12.63 11.89 -23.91
CA ASN A 577 -12.50 12.62 -22.64
C ASN A 577 -13.67 13.58 -22.36
N GLU A 578 -14.62 13.74 -23.28
CA GLU A 578 -15.65 14.79 -23.18
C GLU A 578 -16.48 14.66 -21.92
N ARG A 579 -16.98 13.46 -21.65
CA ARG A 579 -17.84 13.19 -20.48
C ARG A 579 -17.07 13.28 -19.17
N SER A 580 -15.86 12.70 -19.12
CA SER A 580 -15.05 12.65 -17.91
C SER A 580 -14.57 14.04 -17.49
N LEU A 581 -14.00 14.82 -18.42
CA LEU A 581 -13.49 16.16 -18.10
C LEU A 581 -14.62 17.14 -17.80
N ARG A 582 -15.77 17.03 -18.47
CA ARG A 582 -16.96 17.83 -18.11
C ARG A 582 -17.35 17.61 -16.65
N ALA A 583 -17.34 16.36 -16.17
CA ALA A 583 -17.62 16.07 -14.77
C ALA A 583 -16.52 16.60 -13.83
N VAL A 584 -15.25 16.48 -14.21
CA VAL A 584 -14.12 17.04 -13.44
C VAL A 584 -14.23 18.55 -13.26
N PHE A 585 -14.56 19.29 -14.32
CA PHE A 585 -14.63 20.75 -14.26
C PHE A 585 -15.63 21.23 -13.22
N THR A 586 -16.76 20.52 -13.10
CA THR A 586 -17.77 20.85 -12.09
C THR A 586 -17.31 20.67 -10.64
N ALA A 587 -16.22 19.94 -10.41
CA ALA A 587 -15.62 19.75 -9.08
C ALA A 587 -14.63 20.86 -8.71
N TYR A 588 -14.19 21.71 -9.63
CA TYR A 588 -13.12 22.69 -9.37
C TYR A 588 -13.43 23.69 -8.25
N ARG A 589 -14.70 24.01 -8.00
CA ARG A 589 -15.11 24.84 -6.85
C ARG A 589 -14.86 24.19 -5.49
N LEU A 590 -14.63 22.88 -5.46
CA LEU A 590 -14.33 22.13 -4.23
C LEU A 590 -12.84 22.18 -3.86
N TYR A 591 -12.03 22.83 -4.69
CA TYR A 591 -10.58 22.92 -4.55
C TYR A 591 -10.15 24.37 -4.38
N ASP A 592 -9.14 24.56 -3.52
CA ASP A 592 -8.57 25.87 -3.22
C ASP A 592 -7.62 26.32 -4.33
N ARG A 593 -7.00 25.35 -5.03
CA ARG A 593 -5.94 25.59 -6.03
C ARG A 593 -6.11 24.72 -7.28
N LEU A 594 -6.06 25.35 -8.44
CA LEU A 594 -6.04 24.73 -9.75
C LEU A 594 -4.69 25.05 -10.40
N VAL A 595 -3.79 24.07 -10.40
CA VAL A 595 -2.36 24.29 -10.64
C VAL A 595 -2.01 23.90 -12.07
N SER A 596 -1.77 24.88 -12.94
CA SER A 596 -1.28 24.62 -14.29
C SER A 596 0.25 24.49 -14.31
N VAL A 597 0.78 23.65 -15.20
CA VAL A 597 2.23 23.37 -15.26
C VAL A 597 3.09 24.49 -15.87
N SER A 598 2.46 25.61 -16.26
CA SER A 598 3.11 26.84 -16.68
C SER A 598 2.18 28.05 -16.49
N SER A 599 2.73 29.26 -16.45
CA SER A 599 1.96 30.52 -16.35
C SER A 599 1.07 30.74 -17.58
N ALA A 600 1.60 30.51 -18.78
CA ALA A 600 0.82 30.59 -20.02
C ALA A 600 -0.36 29.60 -20.00
N LEU A 601 -0.14 28.38 -19.52
CA LEU A 601 -1.22 27.40 -19.41
C LEU A 601 -2.24 27.79 -18.34
N ARG A 602 -1.81 28.38 -17.21
CA ARG A 602 -2.70 28.94 -16.19
C ARG A 602 -3.66 29.95 -16.82
N ASP A 603 -3.15 30.86 -17.64
CA ASP A 603 -3.98 31.92 -18.25
C ASP A 603 -4.98 31.33 -19.25
N ILE A 604 -4.56 30.33 -20.05
CA ILE A 604 -5.45 29.60 -20.97
C ILE A 604 -6.57 28.90 -20.19
N ASN A 605 -6.22 28.13 -19.16
CA ASN A 605 -7.20 27.39 -18.35
C ASN A 605 -8.11 28.34 -17.57
N ALA A 606 -7.57 29.40 -16.96
CA ALA A 606 -8.36 30.41 -16.25
C ALA A 606 -9.38 31.09 -17.17
N GLY A 607 -8.98 31.42 -18.40
CA GLY A 607 -9.89 32.01 -19.39
C GLY A 607 -10.97 31.03 -19.87
N LYS A 608 -10.57 29.82 -20.29
CA LYS A 608 -11.50 28.83 -20.85
C LYS A 608 -12.42 28.18 -19.82
N LEU A 609 -12.01 28.14 -18.56
CA LEU A 609 -12.71 27.43 -17.48
C LEU A 609 -13.23 28.39 -16.40
N ALA A 610 -13.28 29.70 -16.68
CA ALA A 610 -13.73 30.75 -15.76
C ALA A 610 -15.11 30.50 -15.13
N GLU A 611 -16.01 29.77 -15.80
CA GLU A 611 -17.32 29.42 -15.25
C GLU A 611 -17.24 28.45 -14.06
N PHE A 612 -16.18 27.63 -14.00
CA PHE A 612 -16.05 26.51 -13.06
C PHE A 612 -15.35 26.86 -11.77
N ALA A 613 -14.54 27.92 -11.71
CA ALA A 613 -13.85 28.35 -10.50
C ALA A 613 -13.44 29.83 -10.62
N PRO A 614 -13.33 30.55 -9.50
CA PRO A 614 -12.94 31.95 -9.55
C PRO A 614 -11.45 32.12 -9.92
N PRO A 615 -11.04 33.26 -10.50
CA PRO A 615 -9.69 33.47 -11.03
C PRO A 615 -8.56 33.19 -10.03
N GLU A 616 -8.77 33.52 -8.75
CA GLU A 616 -7.79 33.36 -7.67
C GLU A 616 -7.45 31.89 -7.34
N HIS A 617 -8.26 30.93 -7.79
CA HIS A 617 -7.94 29.51 -7.66
C HIS A 617 -6.87 29.08 -8.66
N TYR A 618 -6.75 29.74 -9.82
CA TYR A 618 -5.83 29.36 -10.87
C TYR A 618 -4.41 29.84 -10.55
N VAL A 619 -3.50 28.90 -10.34
CA VAL A 619 -2.08 29.15 -10.06
C VAL A 619 -1.20 28.31 -10.99
N SER A 620 0.11 28.48 -10.91
CA SER A 620 1.06 27.70 -11.73
C SER A 620 2.24 27.19 -10.92
N ALA A 621 2.68 25.97 -11.25
CA ALA A 621 3.94 25.40 -10.77
C ALA A 621 4.49 24.42 -11.80
N ARG A 622 5.78 24.58 -12.15
CA ARG A 622 6.47 23.70 -13.10
C ARG A 622 6.69 22.30 -12.52
N ASN A 623 6.72 21.30 -13.39
CA ASN A 623 7.17 19.96 -13.05
C ASN A 623 8.69 19.92 -12.86
N THR A 624 9.16 19.08 -11.96
CA THR A 624 10.57 18.70 -11.80
C THR A 624 11.03 17.76 -12.92
N ILE A 625 12.34 17.69 -13.17
CA ILE A 625 12.99 16.75 -14.09
C ILE A 625 13.85 15.73 -13.31
N ASP A 626 13.92 14.51 -13.82
CA ASP A 626 14.72 13.42 -13.25
C ASP A 626 16.01 13.24 -14.05
N ALA A 627 16.94 14.19 -13.89
CA ALA A 627 18.14 14.29 -14.71
C ALA A 627 19.05 13.05 -14.58
N GLU A 628 19.18 12.49 -13.38
CA GLU A 628 19.98 11.27 -13.17
C GLU A 628 19.46 10.08 -13.98
N ARG A 629 18.13 9.93 -14.07
CA ARG A 629 17.52 8.86 -14.86
C ARG A 629 17.74 9.09 -16.35
N VAL A 630 17.65 10.33 -16.81
CA VAL A 630 17.94 10.71 -18.21
C VAL A 630 19.38 10.37 -18.58
N VAL A 631 20.35 10.79 -17.76
CA VAL A 631 21.79 10.53 -17.98
C VAL A 631 22.09 9.05 -17.97
N ARG A 632 21.53 8.29 -17.02
CA ARG A 632 21.73 6.83 -16.94
C ARG A 632 21.15 6.13 -18.17
N GLY A 633 19.93 6.47 -18.56
CA GLY A 633 19.28 5.88 -19.71
C GLY A 633 19.94 6.24 -21.05
N ALA A 634 20.69 7.34 -21.12
CA ALA A 634 21.47 7.69 -22.31
C ALA A 634 22.50 6.61 -22.69
N GLY A 635 23.02 5.87 -21.71
CA GLY A 635 24.00 4.79 -21.92
C GLY A 635 23.41 3.43 -22.33
N GLU A 636 22.09 3.29 -22.34
CA GLU A 636 21.40 2.03 -22.70
C GLU A 636 20.93 2.08 -24.17
N HIS A 637 21.07 0.99 -24.93
CA HIS A 637 20.91 1.01 -26.39
C HIS A 637 20.05 -0.15 -26.92
N ASP A 638 18.75 -0.10 -26.67
CA ASP A 638 17.80 -1.16 -27.08
C ASP A 638 17.23 -0.98 -28.50
N VAL A 639 17.46 0.19 -29.11
CA VAL A 639 16.97 0.50 -30.47
C VAL A 639 18.15 0.61 -31.42
N VAL A 640 18.11 -0.20 -32.48
CA VAL A 640 19.07 -0.10 -33.59
C VAL A 640 18.64 1.05 -34.50
N LEU A 641 19.51 2.06 -34.65
CA LEU A 641 19.32 3.16 -35.59
C LEU A 641 20.10 2.86 -36.87
N PRO A 642 19.62 3.27 -38.05
CA PRO A 642 20.37 3.15 -39.30
C PRO A 642 21.76 3.79 -39.19
N ALA A 643 22.73 3.35 -39.99
CA ALA A 643 24.03 4.03 -40.05
C ALA A 643 23.88 5.45 -40.62
N LEU A 644 24.66 6.41 -40.11
CA LEU A 644 24.75 7.73 -40.73
C LEU A 644 25.70 7.66 -41.94
N PRO A 645 25.38 8.35 -43.04
CA PRO A 645 26.37 8.66 -44.07
C PRO A 645 27.57 9.43 -43.48
N PRO A 646 28.77 9.36 -44.07
CA PRO A 646 29.92 10.15 -43.64
C PRO A 646 29.59 11.64 -43.56
N GLY A 647 29.91 12.28 -42.43
CA GLY A 647 29.56 13.69 -42.18
C GLY A 647 28.05 13.95 -41.98
N GLY A 648 27.23 12.90 -41.88
CA GLY A 648 25.81 13.00 -41.64
C GLY A 648 25.46 13.49 -40.25
N ARG A 649 24.26 14.06 -40.13
CA ARG A 649 23.67 14.55 -38.87
C ARG A 649 22.31 13.92 -38.65
N ARG A 650 21.96 13.70 -37.39
CA ARG A 650 20.70 13.08 -36.99
C ARG A 650 19.86 14.02 -36.15
N PHE A 651 18.66 14.32 -36.61
CA PHE A 651 17.62 14.98 -35.84
C PHE A 651 16.78 13.95 -35.08
N VAL A 652 16.28 14.32 -33.92
CA VAL A 652 15.35 13.50 -33.14
C VAL A 652 14.16 14.29 -32.66
N SER A 653 12.98 13.68 -32.71
CA SER A 653 11.77 14.18 -32.07
C SER A 653 11.18 13.08 -31.20
N VAL A 654 10.76 13.42 -29.97
CA VAL A 654 10.21 12.46 -29.01
C VAL A 654 8.83 12.93 -28.58
N GLY A 655 7.82 12.07 -28.78
CA GLY A 655 6.47 12.39 -28.37
C GLY A 655 5.40 11.51 -29.00
N ARG A 656 4.16 11.69 -28.55
CA ARG A 656 3.00 10.99 -29.08
C ARG A 656 2.68 11.49 -30.50
N ILE A 657 2.55 10.60 -31.48
CA ILE A 657 2.21 10.96 -32.87
C ILE A 657 0.74 11.38 -32.96
N SER A 658 0.47 12.66 -32.73
CA SER A 658 -0.85 13.21 -32.45
C SER A 658 -1.00 14.65 -32.97
N PRO A 659 -2.24 15.16 -33.13
CA PRO A 659 -2.48 16.46 -33.76
C PRO A 659 -1.66 17.60 -33.14
N GLU A 660 -1.63 17.68 -31.80
CA GLU A 660 -0.96 18.76 -31.06
C GLU A 660 0.56 18.79 -31.23
N LYS A 661 1.20 17.65 -31.53
CA LYS A 661 2.64 17.57 -31.78
C LYS A 661 3.02 17.95 -33.21
N ASN A 662 2.04 18.00 -34.10
CA ASN A 662 2.17 18.41 -35.50
C ASN A 662 3.39 17.80 -36.23
N HIS A 663 3.45 16.47 -36.27
CA HIS A 663 4.54 15.75 -36.94
C HIS A 663 4.54 15.98 -38.46
N GLU A 664 3.41 16.37 -39.04
CA GLU A 664 3.36 16.79 -40.45
C GLU A 664 4.26 18.00 -40.70
N ARG A 665 4.20 19.05 -39.84
CA ARG A 665 5.11 20.19 -39.91
C ARG A 665 6.58 19.76 -39.83
N LEU A 666 6.90 18.88 -38.88
CA LEU A 666 8.25 18.35 -38.71
C LEU A 666 8.77 17.64 -39.97
N ILE A 667 7.97 16.75 -40.56
CA ILE A 667 8.38 15.96 -41.72
C ILE A 667 8.56 16.85 -42.95
N ARG A 668 7.64 17.80 -43.18
CA ARG A 668 7.76 18.75 -44.30
C ARG A 668 8.97 19.66 -44.15
N ALA A 669 9.24 20.15 -42.94
CA ALA A 669 10.43 20.95 -42.66
C ALA A 669 11.72 20.14 -42.87
N PHE A 670 11.74 18.90 -42.36
CA PHE A 670 12.87 17.99 -42.58
C PHE A 670 13.08 17.65 -44.05
N ALA A 671 12.01 17.49 -44.84
CA ALA A 671 12.12 17.23 -46.28
C ALA A 671 12.89 18.33 -47.01
N ALA A 672 12.60 19.60 -46.70
CA ALA A 672 13.33 20.75 -47.26
C ALA A 672 14.81 20.73 -46.88
N VAL A 673 15.11 20.48 -45.60
CA VAL A 673 16.49 20.38 -45.09
C VAL A 673 17.24 19.20 -45.71
N HIS A 674 16.58 18.05 -45.86
CA HIS A 674 17.18 16.83 -46.41
C HIS A 674 17.50 16.96 -47.90
N ALA A 675 16.66 17.68 -48.66
CA ALA A 675 16.92 17.96 -50.07
C ALA A 675 18.23 18.75 -50.27
N GLU A 676 18.53 19.68 -49.36
CA GLU A 676 19.77 20.47 -49.35
C GLU A 676 20.95 19.70 -48.72
N SER A 677 20.68 18.77 -47.81
CA SER A 677 21.68 17.99 -47.07
C SER A 677 21.29 16.50 -46.97
N PRO A 678 21.52 15.68 -48.02
CA PRO A 678 21.07 14.28 -48.10
C PRO A 678 21.73 13.31 -47.09
N THR A 679 22.76 13.77 -46.38
CA THR A 679 23.41 13.01 -45.31
C THR A 679 22.65 13.08 -43.98
N THR A 680 21.59 13.89 -43.90
CA THR A 680 20.78 14.04 -42.69
C THR A 680 19.81 12.88 -42.49
N ARG A 681 19.48 12.57 -41.23
CA ARG A 681 18.47 11.57 -40.84
C ARG A 681 17.55 12.15 -39.78
N LEU A 682 16.28 11.74 -39.78
CA LEU A 682 15.30 12.11 -38.74
C LEU A 682 14.81 10.85 -38.02
N VAL A 683 14.84 10.86 -36.70
CA VAL A 683 14.27 9.80 -35.87
C VAL A 683 13.08 10.35 -35.10
N ILE A 684 11.92 9.71 -35.23
CA ILE A 684 10.72 10.05 -34.47
C ILE A 684 10.45 8.91 -33.49
N VAL A 685 10.60 9.22 -32.20
CA VAL A 685 10.40 8.30 -31.09
C VAL A 685 9.00 8.48 -30.52
N GLY A 686 8.19 7.43 -30.66
CA GLY A 686 6.84 7.40 -30.13
C GLY A 686 5.85 6.74 -31.07
N ASP A 687 4.60 6.71 -30.62
CA ASP A 687 3.48 6.15 -31.36
C ASP A 687 2.23 7.02 -31.14
N GLY A 688 1.19 6.83 -31.94
CA GLY A 688 -0.04 7.58 -31.76
C GLY A 688 -1.03 7.45 -32.93
N PRO A 689 -2.22 8.08 -32.76
CA PRO A 689 -3.32 7.95 -33.70
C PRO A 689 -3.01 8.46 -35.12
N LEU A 690 -1.99 9.30 -35.29
CA LEU A 690 -1.59 9.83 -36.60
C LEU A 690 -0.43 9.06 -37.26
N ARG A 691 0.03 7.94 -36.68
CA ARG A 691 1.17 7.16 -37.21
C ARG A 691 1.01 6.82 -38.69
N GLY A 692 -0.12 6.25 -39.09
CA GLY A 692 -0.35 5.88 -40.50
C GLY A 692 -0.37 7.07 -41.46
N LYS A 693 -0.78 8.26 -41.00
CA LYS A 693 -0.69 9.49 -41.82
C LYS A 693 0.75 9.97 -41.97
N VAL A 694 1.53 9.86 -40.90
CA VAL A 694 2.96 10.18 -40.89
C VAL A 694 3.72 9.23 -41.81
N GLU A 695 3.45 7.93 -41.76
CA GLU A 695 4.05 6.92 -42.67
C GLU A 695 3.71 7.23 -44.13
N ALA A 696 2.45 7.54 -44.44
CA ALA A 696 2.04 7.91 -45.79
C ALA A 696 2.74 9.19 -46.29
N LEU A 697 2.89 10.20 -45.43
CA LEU A 697 3.58 11.45 -45.78
C LEU A 697 5.09 11.24 -46.01
N VAL A 698 5.73 10.36 -45.22
CA VAL A 698 7.14 10.00 -45.41
C VAL A 698 7.33 9.34 -46.79
N ALA A 699 6.46 8.41 -47.16
CA ALA A 699 6.49 7.76 -48.47
C ALA A 699 6.16 8.73 -49.61
N GLU A 700 5.18 9.62 -49.44
CA GLU A 700 4.81 10.66 -50.42
C GLU A 700 5.99 11.57 -50.74
N LEU A 701 6.81 11.90 -49.75
CA LEU A 701 7.98 12.76 -49.88
C LEU A 701 9.27 12.00 -50.23
N GLY A 702 9.21 10.67 -50.40
CA GLY A 702 10.37 9.84 -50.75
C GLY A 702 11.45 9.79 -49.66
N LEU A 703 11.06 9.81 -48.38
CA LEU A 703 11.95 9.90 -47.23
C LEU A 703 12.13 8.58 -46.47
N ASP A 704 11.77 7.44 -47.07
CA ASP A 704 11.78 6.12 -46.41
C ASP A 704 13.16 5.74 -45.83
N ASP A 705 14.25 6.09 -46.53
CA ASP A 705 15.63 5.84 -46.09
C ASP A 705 16.17 6.92 -45.13
N ALA A 706 15.43 8.02 -44.95
CA ALA A 706 15.85 9.20 -44.21
C ALA A 706 15.11 9.39 -42.87
N VAL A 707 13.87 8.90 -42.75
CA VAL A 707 13.01 9.04 -41.58
C VAL A 707 12.78 7.68 -40.91
N THR A 708 13.13 7.55 -39.63
CA THR A 708 12.90 6.34 -38.84
C THR A 708 11.82 6.56 -37.80
N LEU A 709 10.73 5.78 -37.86
CA LEU A 709 9.66 5.75 -36.85
C LEU A 709 9.86 4.56 -35.90
N THR A 710 10.37 4.79 -34.70
CA THR A 710 10.76 3.70 -33.79
C THR A 710 9.57 3.00 -33.12
N GLY A 711 8.39 3.62 -33.14
CA GLY A 711 7.30 3.23 -32.25
C GLY A 711 7.57 3.60 -30.79
N LEU A 712 6.78 3.04 -29.88
CA LEU A 712 6.93 3.30 -28.44
C LEU A 712 8.22 2.67 -27.90
N VAL A 713 9.15 3.50 -27.45
CA VAL A 713 10.41 3.09 -26.83
C VAL A 713 10.34 3.38 -25.33
N ARG A 714 10.68 2.39 -24.48
CA ARG A 714 10.67 2.55 -23.01
C ARG A 714 11.71 3.54 -22.52
N ASN A 715 12.90 3.52 -23.11
CA ASN A 715 13.99 4.45 -22.84
C ASN A 715 14.29 5.29 -24.09
N PRO A 716 13.67 6.47 -24.25
CA PRO A 716 13.93 7.34 -25.40
C PRO A 716 15.32 8.01 -25.33
N TRP A 717 15.92 8.13 -24.15
CA TRP A 717 17.18 8.86 -23.94
C TRP A 717 18.37 8.17 -24.62
N GLY A 718 18.39 6.85 -24.66
CA GLY A 718 19.38 6.08 -25.42
C GLY A 718 19.29 6.30 -26.94
N VAL A 719 18.13 6.71 -27.46
CA VAL A 719 17.98 7.17 -28.85
C VAL A 719 18.43 8.62 -28.97
N MET A 720 17.95 9.50 -28.10
CA MET A 720 18.28 10.93 -28.12
C MET A 720 19.79 11.19 -28.03
N ALA A 721 20.51 10.48 -27.15
CA ALA A 721 21.95 10.63 -26.96
C ALA A 721 22.81 10.23 -28.18
N ARG A 722 22.23 9.49 -29.13
CA ARG A 722 22.87 9.11 -30.42
C ARG A 722 22.41 9.99 -31.58
N CYS A 723 21.80 11.13 -31.27
CA CYS A 723 21.36 12.14 -32.23
C CYS A 723 22.08 13.47 -31.97
N ASP A 724 22.09 14.34 -32.96
CA ASP A 724 22.82 15.60 -32.95
C ASP A 724 21.96 16.81 -32.57
N VAL A 725 20.66 16.77 -32.90
CA VAL A 725 19.75 17.92 -32.70
C VAL A 725 18.37 17.41 -32.29
N PHE A 726 17.82 17.99 -31.23
CA PHE A 726 16.44 17.74 -30.83
C PHE A 726 15.48 18.75 -31.49
N VAL A 727 14.39 18.25 -32.08
CA VAL A 727 13.40 19.08 -32.78
C VAL A 727 11.99 18.81 -32.25
N LEU A 728 11.29 19.87 -31.85
CA LEU A 728 9.91 19.82 -31.39
C LEU A 728 9.02 20.78 -32.16
N SER A 729 8.07 20.25 -32.93
CA SER A 729 7.20 20.97 -33.86
C SER A 729 5.81 21.29 -33.32
N SER A 730 5.58 21.16 -32.00
CA SER A 730 4.25 21.18 -31.39
C SER A 730 3.49 22.49 -31.62
N ASP A 731 2.17 22.40 -31.72
CA ASP A 731 1.26 23.56 -31.74
C ASP A 731 1.00 24.09 -30.33
N TYR A 732 0.92 23.20 -29.34
CA TYR A 732 0.79 23.53 -27.92
C TYR A 732 1.25 22.38 -27.03
N GLU A 733 1.67 22.71 -25.81
CA GLU A 733 2.06 21.77 -24.74
C GLU A 733 1.67 22.38 -23.40
N GLY A 734 1.42 21.56 -22.38
CA GLY A 734 1.36 22.09 -21.01
C GLY A 734 2.75 22.49 -20.51
N GLN A 735 3.64 21.51 -20.46
CA GLN A 735 5.07 21.70 -20.23
C GLN A 735 5.84 20.66 -21.07
N PRO A 736 6.76 21.09 -21.96
CA PRO A 736 7.48 20.19 -22.85
C PRO A 736 8.62 19.47 -22.11
N MET A 737 8.30 18.38 -21.40
CA MET A 737 9.29 17.60 -20.65
C MET A 737 10.45 17.11 -21.52
N THR A 738 10.20 16.78 -22.78
CA THR A 738 11.23 16.31 -23.72
C THR A 738 12.27 17.38 -24.08
N ILE A 739 11.93 18.68 -23.97
CA ILE A 739 12.90 19.77 -24.06
C ILE A 739 13.85 19.72 -22.85
N LEU A 740 13.31 19.57 -21.63
CA LEU A 740 14.15 19.44 -20.43
C LEU A 740 15.06 18.21 -20.49
N GLU A 741 14.53 17.09 -20.98
CA GLU A 741 15.32 15.87 -21.20
C GLU A 741 16.44 16.09 -22.23
N ALA A 742 16.15 16.78 -23.34
CA ALA A 742 17.16 17.12 -24.35
C ALA A 742 18.24 18.07 -23.79
N ARG A 743 17.85 19.02 -22.94
CA ARG A 743 18.78 19.92 -22.23
C ARG A 743 19.71 19.16 -21.31
N VAL A 744 19.20 18.16 -20.56
CA VAL A 744 20.03 17.29 -19.72
C VAL A 744 21.08 16.53 -20.56
N LEU A 745 20.73 16.15 -21.78
CA LEU A 745 21.65 15.48 -22.71
C LEU A 745 22.56 16.44 -23.49
N GLY A 746 22.45 17.75 -23.27
CA GLY A 746 23.25 18.76 -23.96
C GLY A 746 22.98 18.87 -25.47
N LEU A 747 21.80 18.46 -25.93
CA LEU A 747 21.44 18.57 -27.34
C LEU A 747 21.09 20.02 -27.71
N PRO A 748 21.56 20.53 -28.86
CA PRO A 748 20.96 21.69 -29.51
C PRO A 748 19.46 21.46 -29.75
N ILE A 749 18.63 22.46 -29.41
CA ILE A 749 17.17 22.36 -29.48
C ILE A 749 16.63 23.36 -30.48
N VAL A 750 15.83 22.87 -31.44
CA VAL A 750 15.02 23.69 -32.33
C VAL A 750 13.55 23.40 -32.04
N THR A 751 12.77 24.43 -31.74
CA THR A 751 11.35 24.24 -31.41
C THR A 751 10.47 25.39 -31.87
N THR A 752 9.19 25.13 -32.08
CA THR A 752 8.18 26.13 -32.44
C THR A 752 7.79 27.02 -31.25
N ALA A 753 7.37 28.27 -31.53
CA ALA A 753 6.99 29.28 -30.56
C ALA A 753 5.56 29.08 -29.98
N PHE A 754 5.31 27.96 -29.30
CA PHE A 754 4.05 27.73 -28.58
C PHE A 754 4.05 28.33 -27.16
N GLY A 755 2.86 28.60 -26.61
CA GLY A 755 2.71 29.48 -25.43
C GLY A 755 3.51 29.11 -24.17
N SER A 756 3.77 27.83 -23.91
CA SER A 756 4.47 27.36 -22.70
C SER A 756 5.97 27.10 -22.89
N VAL A 757 6.51 27.24 -24.12
CA VAL A 757 7.89 26.85 -24.47
C VAL A 757 8.93 27.55 -23.58
N ARG A 758 8.70 28.83 -23.28
CA ARG A 758 9.59 29.68 -22.47
C ARG A 758 9.74 29.22 -21.02
N GLY A 759 8.84 28.35 -20.54
CA GLY A 759 8.97 27.71 -19.23
C GLY A 759 10.01 26.59 -19.17
N ALA A 760 10.45 26.09 -20.33
CA ALA A 760 11.42 24.99 -20.46
C ALA A 760 12.70 25.39 -21.23
N LEU A 761 12.62 26.39 -22.11
CA LEU A 761 13.73 26.88 -22.92
C LEU A 761 13.73 28.42 -22.96
N GLY A 762 14.78 29.04 -22.45
CA GLY A 762 15.04 30.48 -22.57
C GLY A 762 15.51 30.89 -23.96
N ASP A 763 15.56 32.20 -24.22
CA ASP A 763 15.89 32.74 -25.55
C ASP A 763 17.31 32.38 -26.02
N ASP A 764 18.27 32.27 -25.11
CA ASP A 764 19.67 31.94 -25.40
C ASP A 764 20.02 30.47 -25.12
N GLU A 765 19.01 29.61 -24.90
CA GLU A 765 19.20 28.21 -24.49
C GLU A 765 18.90 27.21 -25.62
N GLY A 766 18.44 27.70 -26.76
CA GLY A 766 18.14 26.97 -27.99
C GLY A 766 17.53 27.92 -29.02
N LEU A 767 16.89 27.39 -30.06
CA LEU A 767 16.27 28.21 -31.10
C LEU A 767 14.75 28.00 -31.13
N ILE A 768 14.02 29.06 -30.76
CA ILE A 768 12.55 29.11 -30.81
C ILE A 768 12.13 29.83 -32.10
N VAL A 769 11.45 29.13 -32.99
CA VAL A 769 11.08 29.62 -34.34
C VAL A 769 9.57 29.73 -34.51
N GLY A 770 9.11 30.40 -35.57
CA GLY A 770 7.70 30.50 -35.91
C GLY A 770 7.01 29.14 -36.07
N CYS A 771 5.71 29.07 -35.82
CA CYS A 771 4.91 27.84 -35.85
C CYS A 771 4.50 27.41 -37.28
N ASP A 772 5.44 27.46 -38.23
CA ASP A 772 5.23 27.10 -39.64
C ASP A 772 6.36 26.19 -40.15
N VAL A 773 6.16 25.61 -41.34
CA VAL A 773 7.14 24.69 -41.95
C VAL A 773 8.47 25.38 -42.22
N GLU A 774 8.47 26.54 -42.87
CA GLU A 774 9.72 27.21 -43.28
C GLU A 774 10.55 27.71 -42.08
N PRO A 775 9.99 28.40 -41.08
CA PRO A 775 10.76 28.78 -39.89
C PRO A 775 11.36 27.58 -39.14
N LEU A 776 10.66 26.44 -39.12
CA LEU A 776 11.19 25.20 -38.54
C LEU A 776 12.34 24.64 -39.36
N ALA A 777 12.24 24.65 -40.69
CA ALA A 777 13.32 24.26 -41.59
C ALA A 777 14.55 25.17 -41.42
N ASP A 778 14.35 26.49 -41.35
CA ASP A 778 15.42 27.45 -41.10
C ASP A 778 16.15 27.20 -39.79
N GLY A 779 15.41 26.89 -38.72
CA GLY A 779 16.02 26.52 -37.45
C GLY A 779 16.82 25.22 -37.53
N MET A 780 16.33 24.22 -38.25
CA MET A 780 17.07 22.99 -38.50
C MET A 780 18.33 23.24 -39.35
N ARG A 781 18.29 24.12 -40.36
CA ARG A 781 19.46 24.55 -41.12
C ARG A 781 20.49 25.26 -40.23
N ALA A 782 20.05 26.15 -39.35
CA ALA A 782 20.90 26.80 -38.36
C ALA A 782 21.60 25.77 -37.46
N ALA A 783 20.89 24.72 -37.05
CA ALA A 783 21.48 23.64 -36.25
C ALA A 783 22.59 22.89 -37.02
N LEU A 784 22.42 22.63 -38.33
CA LEU A 784 23.47 22.03 -39.17
C LEU A 784 24.72 22.92 -39.28
N ARG A 785 24.53 24.24 -39.26
CA ARG A 785 25.63 25.23 -39.25
C ARG A 785 26.27 25.41 -37.88
N GLY A 786 25.74 24.77 -36.83
CA GLY A 786 26.23 24.94 -35.46
C GLY A 786 25.84 26.27 -34.82
N GLU A 787 24.81 26.93 -35.32
CA GLU A 787 24.35 28.26 -34.88
C GLU A 787 23.32 28.18 -33.73
N VAL A 788 22.90 26.98 -33.33
CA VAL A 788 21.92 26.78 -32.25
C VAL A 788 22.66 26.65 -30.92
N PRO A 789 22.41 27.53 -29.94
CA PRO A 789 23.05 27.45 -28.64
C PRO A 789 22.57 26.22 -27.87
N ALA A 790 23.47 25.63 -27.08
CA ALA A 790 23.19 24.49 -26.20
C ALA A 790 23.99 24.64 -24.90
N PRO A 791 23.71 25.67 -24.08
CA PRO A 791 24.43 25.88 -22.83
C PRO A 791 24.18 24.72 -21.84
N PRO A 792 25.12 24.47 -20.91
CA PRO A 792 24.90 23.50 -19.84
C PRO A 792 23.60 23.79 -19.06
N PHE A 793 22.85 22.73 -18.74
CA PHE A 793 21.59 22.85 -18.00
C PHE A 793 21.78 22.45 -16.54
N ASP A 794 21.56 23.40 -15.63
CA ASP A 794 21.52 23.13 -14.19
C ASP A 794 20.15 22.57 -13.77
N ALA A 795 20.03 21.25 -13.85
CA ALA A 795 18.82 20.55 -13.45
C ALA A 795 18.52 20.65 -11.95
N MET A 796 19.53 20.85 -11.11
CA MET A 796 19.38 20.98 -9.66
C MET A 796 18.73 22.31 -9.32
N ALA A 797 19.29 23.42 -9.81
CA ALA A 797 18.71 24.75 -9.63
C ALA A 797 17.30 24.85 -10.24
N TYR A 798 17.07 24.21 -11.39
CA TYR A 798 15.74 24.10 -11.98
C TYR A 798 14.75 23.39 -11.04
N ASN A 799 15.13 22.23 -10.47
CA ASN A 799 14.28 21.48 -9.56
C ASN A 799 14.02 22.22 -8.25
N GLU A 800 15.01 22.90 -7.67
CA GLU A 800 14.81 23.75 -6.48
C GLU A 800 13.75 24.83 -6.73
N SER A 801 13.84 25.50 -7.89
CA SER A 801 12.86 26.50 -8.31
C SER A 801 11.46 25.90 -8.49
N ALA A 802 11.35 24.77 -9.18
CA ALA A 802 10.08 24.06 -9.40
C ALA A 802 9.45 23.56 -8.09
N LEU A 803 10.26 23.09 -7.12
CA LEU A 803 9.78 22.66 -5.80
C LEU A 803 9.30 23.85 -4.96
N ALA A 804 9.97 25.00 -5.04
CA ALA A 804 9.51 26.22 -4.39
C ALA A 804 8.16 26.69 -4.98
N GLU A 805 7.98 26.58 -6.29
CA GLU A 805 6.68 26.82 -6.94
C GLU A 805 5.62 25.82 -6.49
N PHE A 806 5.96 24.52 -6.43
CA PHE A 806 5.06 23.48 -5.94
C PHE A 806 4.59 23.77 -4.51
N ALA A 807 5.50 24.09 -3.59
CA ALA A 807 5.17 24.43 -2.20
C ALA A 807 4.22 25.65 -2.13
N ARG A 808 4.53 26.72 -2.87
CA ARG A 808 3.63 27.90 -2.96
C ARG A 808 2.25 27.54 -3.53
N ALA A 809 2.21 26.71 -4.57
CA ALA A 809 0.97 26.32 -5.23
C ALA A 809 0.05 25.48 -4.33
N ILE A 810 0.59 24.74 -3.36
CA ILE A 810 -0.20 24.02 -2.35
C ILE A 810 -0.39 24.79 -1.04
N GLY A 811 0.10 26.03 -0.94
CA GLY A 811 -0.03 26.87 0.27
C GLY A 811 0.89 26.45 1.44
N ALA A 812 2.07 25.89 1.15
CA ALA A 812 3.01 25.35 2.14
C ALA A 812 4.23 26.21 2.43
#